data_AF-A0A2N2PJ13-F1
#
_entry.id   AF-A0A2N2PJ13-F1
#
_cell.length_a   1.000
_cell.length_b   1.000
_cell.length_c   1.000
_cell.angle_alpha   90.00
_cell.angle_beta   90.00
_cell.angle_gamma   90.00
#
_symmetry.space_group_name_H-M   'P 1'
#
loop_
_entity.id
_entity.type
_entity.pdbx_description
1 polymer ?
#
loop_
_entity_poly.entity_id
_entity_poly.type
_entity_poly.pdbx_seq_one_letter_code
_entity_poly.pdbx_strand_id
1 'polypeptide(L)'
;MTSKKTVQGVVSLLVVLMLIVPLVSGCTLWESTESESPQTATDIKQFDQNLPFAETVFYLNIPEAVSEEMVFELLDDVTGIDLNPTRYAMEQISETQFSLRLPVKLGSLIKYRYYRNASLPIYETNYQNKNIQYRVAYIDKAAYITDQITNWSDLQYQYNYGRIEGQILNSTNNSPLPNLFVTAGGLHTFTNSLGKFTLEGLPAGKHNLVTLSTDGEYQVFQQEAVIADGLTTPADVRVKPSDFVNVTFLVYPPADHPQEATIRMLGSSYQLSNIFGVTESGASTIAARAPKLTSLPDGSTTVTLSLPEGADLRYKYSLGDGFWNAELKQDGTFNIRQLIVPNKDMTVVDKIDSWKSSESAPISFIVNVPDNTPDSDSVSIQFNPFGWTNPLPMWKSGENSWSYILYGPFNMIGAFSYRYCRNDNCNIADDSNSMGKNASGYSLTPGLTPQTINDDVLKWALWQPATEPTTLVAPAINNRGNEFVTGIEFISGYSPSAPLFIDGAYQNLLDISANTVLIPVEWTLESFNPIVFSQKPGINPLWKDLVLMIQKAQMQGLKVWLTPVVEVSDLAMKQWLDDNKQDAWQTIFQKEFLDYLLYTADLAAYMNVEKVVLSTDILNLSTFSDYPSLKELIVNQLVEDVPVVKQHFLNGVFVYSNLLDIEDIKKFGNSVDGYVIKFDGNLNVQSQDIEAFSLAFKEKFDTVLYPVSQNTEKPVFVSIDYPSATGAETGCVAYGEDCIDGDLLNQLASDVQSSLSIDMQLQVDLYQALLSAVNETNWIHGVISSGFNYHVALHNPGSSVRGKPAADVLWYWYPRLNGSIQ
;
A
#
# COMPACT_ATOMS: atom_id res chain seq x y z
N MET A 1 -13.00 63.70 -1.47
CA MET A 1 -13.02 65.04 -2.12
C MET A 1 -13.91 64.94 -3.35
N THR A 2 -15.03 65.65 -3.31
CA THR A 2 -16.16 65.64 -4.24
C THR A 2 -16.01 66.66 -5.37
N SER A 3 -16.81 66.49 -6.45
CA SER A 3 -17.20 67.47 -7.52
C SER A 3 -16.82 66.93 -8.91
N LYS A 4 -17.67 66.78 -9.95
CA LYS A 4 -18.96 67.38 -10.41
C LYS A 4 -19.58 66.38 -11.43
N LYS A 5 -20.86 65.99 -11.36
CA LYS A 5 -22.11 66.61 -11.87
C LYS A 5 -22.24 66.84 -13.39
N THR A 6 -23.25 66.15 -13.92
CA THR A 6 -23.84 66.01 -15.27
C THR A 6 -24.81 67.15 -15.67
N VAL A 7 -25.01 67.36 -16.98
CA VAL A 7 -26.24 67.93 -17.63
C VAL A 7 -26.32 67.35 -19.07
N GLN A 8 -27.24 66.41 -19.40
CA GLN A 8 -28.47 66.53 -20.26
C GLN A 8 -28.31 67.42 -21.52
N GLY A 9 -28.66 67.08 -22.77
CA GLY A 9 -29.69 66.23 -23.40
C GLY A 9 -30.29 67.04 -24.60
N VAL A 10 -31.06 66.42 -25.53
CA VAL A 10 -31.86 67.00 -26.68
C VAL A 10 -31.13 66.99 -28.05
N VAL A 11 -31.61 66.50 -29.22
CA VAL A 11 -32.89 65.94 -29.74
C VAL A 11 -32.74 65.39 -31.20
N SER A 12 -33.66 64.49 -31.59
CA SER A 12 -34.18 64.05 -32.93
C SER A 12 -33.25 63.56 -34.06
N LEU A 13 -33.43 62.39 -34.71
CA LEU A 13 -34.57 61.61 -35.27
C LEU A 13 -34.99 62.00 -36.72
N LEU A 14 -34.88 60.98 -37.60
CA LEU A 14 -35.60 60.73 -38.88
C LEU A 14 -35.17 61.49 -40.16
N VAL A 15 -34.83 60.73 -41.23
CA VAL A 15 -35.66 60.56 -42.45
C VAL A 15 -34.97 59.64 -43.47
N VAL A 16 -35.78 58.70 -43.97
CA VAL A 16 -35.58 57.72 -45.04
C VAL A 16 -35.71 58.38 -46.43
N LEU A 17 -34.92 57.96 -47.43
CA LEU A 17 -35.42 57.90 -48.81
C LEU A 17 -34.64 56.87 -49.67
N MET A 18 -35.37 55.87 -50.17
CA MET A 18 -35.01 55.00 -51.30
C MET A 18 -34.91 55.81 -52.60
N LEU A 19 -34.11 55.34 -53.58
CA LEU A 19 -34.57 54.97 -54.95
C LEU A 19 -33.39 54.51 -55.86
N ILE A 20 -33.55 53.28 -56.37
CA ILE A 20 -33.32 52.81 -57.76
C ILE A 20 -31.91 52.41 -58.25
N VAL A 21 -31.89 51.14 -58.67
CA VAL A 21 -30.91 50.25 -59.35
C VAL A 21 -31.05 50.44 -60.89
N PRO A 22 -30.01 50.32 -61.76
CA PRO A 22 -29.59 49.01 -62.29
C PRO A 22 -28.12 48.77 -62.73
N LEU A 23 -27.70 47.50 -62.52
CA LEU A 23 -26.96 46.56 -63.40
C LEU A 23 -25.87 47.10 -64.35
N VAL A 24 -24.61 46.64 -64.20
CA VAL A 24 -23.88 45.82 -65.20
C VAL A 24 -22.80 44.95 -64.51
N SER A 25 -22.82 43.68 -64.92
CA SER A 25 -21.94 42.51 -64.79
C SER A 25 -20.41 42.70 -64.67
N GLY A 26 -19.80 41.86 -63.81
CA GLY A 26 -18.38 41.47 -63.86
C GLY A 26 -18.13 40.25 -62.96
N CYS A 27 -17.87 39.10 -63.56
CA CYS A 27 -17.64 37.81 -62.91
C CYS A 27 -16.43 37.80 -61.97
N THR A 28 -16.58 37.25 -60.76
CA THR A 28 -15.51 36.54 -60.06
C THR A 28 -16.10 35.29 -59.42
N LEU A 29 -15.47 34.16 -59.77
CA LEU A 29 -15.76 32.82 -59.28
C LEU A 29 -15.73 32.81 -57.74
N TRP A 30 -16.82 32.31 -57.17
CA TRP A 30 -16.89 31.88 -55.78
C TRP A 30 -16.09 30.58 -55.72
N GLU A 31 -14.87 30.63 -55.19
CA GLU A 31 -14.19 29.43 -54.74
C GLU A 31 -15.02 28.86 -53.59
N SER A 32 -15.62 27.70 -53.84
CA SER A 32 -16.07 26.81 -52.80
C SER A 32 -14.87 26.54 -51.89
N THR A 33 -14.90 27.07 -50.68
CA THR A 33 -14.21 26.41 -49.57
C THR A 33 -14.82 25.02 -49.49
N GLU A 34 -14.14 24.06 -50.11
CA GLU A 34 -14.30 22.65 -49.78
C GLU A 34 -14.25 22.57 -48.26
N SER A 35 -15.35 22.12 -47.66
CA SER A 35 -15.26 21.55 -46.33
C SER A 35 -14.19 20.48 -46.42
N GLU A 36 -13.09 20.64 -45.72
CA GLU A 36 -12.19 19.52 -45.47
C GLU A 36 -13.07 18.41 -44.89
N SER A 37 -13.28 17.38 -45.71
CA SER A 37 -13.85 16.12 -45.28
C SER A 37 -13.09 15.68 -44.02
N PRO A 38 -13.76 15.09 -43.01
CA PRO A 38 -13.04 14.49 -41.89
C PRO A 38 -11.94 13.60 -42.47
N GLN A 39 -10.70 13.82 -42.04
CA GLN A 39 -9.56 13.01 -42.45
C GLN A 39 -9.97 11.54 -42.36
N THR A 40 -9.94 10.89 -43.52
CA THR A 40 -10.08 9.44 -43.64
C THR A 40 -9.19 8.79 -42.58
N ALA A 41 -9.76 7.91 -41.75
CA ALA A 41 -9.05 7.20 -40.70
C ALA A 41 -7.72 6.66 -41.24
N THR A 42 -6.61 7.23 -40.77
CA THR A 42 -5.28 6.67 -40.98
C THR A 42 -5.34 5.23 -40.47
N ASP A 43 -4.92 4.26 -41.27
CA ASP A 43 -4.87 2.86 -40.84
C ASP A 43 -3.85 2.74 -39.70
N ILE A 44 -4.34 2.79 -38.45
CA ILE A 44 -3.50 2.75 -37.25
C ILE A 44 -2.90 1.35 -37.18
N LYS A 45 -1.62 1.25 -37.54
CA LYS A 45 -0.87 0.00 -37.47
C LYS A 45 -0.52 -0.29 -36.01
N GLN A 46 -1.27 -1.23 -35.42
CA GLN A 46 -0.96 -1.81 -34.11
C GLN A 46 0.49 -2.29 -34.06
N PHE A 47 1.19 -1.91 -33.00
CA PHE A 47 2.55 -2.35 -32.73
C PHE A 47 2.57 -3.86 -32.59
N ASP A 48 3.55 -4.48 -33.25
CA ASP A 48 3.83 -5.90 -33.16
C ASP A 48 5.34 -6.09 -33.06
N GLN A 49 5.75 -6.88 -32.08
CA GLN A 49 7.13 -7.27 -31.87
C GLN A 49 7.29 -8.74 -32.24
N ASN A 50 7.86 -8.98 -33.42
CA ASN A 50 8.16 -10.34 -33.86
C ASN A 50 9.35 -10.89 -33.06
N LEU A 51 9.05 -11.75 -32.09
CA LEU A 51 10.02 -12.41 -31.23
C LEU A 51 10.13 -13.89 -31.60
N PRO A 52 11.35 -14.45 -31.68
CA PRO A 52 11.51 -15.89 -31.83
C PRO A 52 10.97 -16.62 -30.60
N PHE A 53 10.50 -17.85 -30.82
CA PHE A 53 10.06 -18.76 -29.77
C PHE A 53 11.17 -19.74 -29.42
N ALA A 54 11.33 -20.02 -28.13
CA ALA A 54 12.08 -21.14 -27.62
C ALA A 54 11.14 -22.30 -27.28
N GLU A 55 11.60 -23.53 -27.51
CA GLU A 55 10.97 -24.71 -26.94
C GLU A 55 11.30 -24.77 -25.45
N THR A 56 10.27 -24.72 -24.61
CA THR A 56 10.37 -24.83 -23.16
C THR A 56 9.63 -26.07 -22.70
N VAL A 57 10.28 -26.92 -21.93
CA VAL A 57 9.69 -28.13 -21.36
C VAL A 57 9.65 -28.01 -19.84
N PHE A 58 8.46 -28.12 -19.28
CA PHE A 58 8.21 -28.20 -17.85
C PHE A 58 8.10 -29.67 -17.46
N TYR A 59 8.85 -30.08 -16.46
CA TYR A 59 8.70 -31.37 -15.79
C TYR A 59 8.18 -31.12 -14.38
N LEU A 60 7.05 -31.75 -14.05
CA LEU A 60 6.51 -31.74 -12.71
C LEU A 60 6.71 -33.11 -12.08
N ASN A 61 7.33 -33.12 -10.90
CA ASN A 61 7.38 -34.32 -10.06
C ASN A 61 6.41 -34.15 -8.90
N ILE A 62 5.63 -35.19 -8.65
CA ILE A 62 4.66 -35.24 -7.56
C ILE A 62 5.02 -36.36 -6.58
N PRO A 63 4.56 -36.29 -5.31
CA PRO A 63 5.09 -37.13 -4.26
C PRO A 63 4.49 -38.54 -4.30
N GLU A 64 3.21 -38.61 -4.64
CA GLU A 64 2.44 -39.84 -4.80
C GLU A 64 1.60 -39.75 -6.09
N ALA A 65 1.22 -40.91 -6.63
CA ALA A 65 0.42 -40.98 -7.85
C ALA A 65 -0.98 -40.38 -7.63
N VAL A 66 -1.47 -39.66 -8.63
CA VAL A 66 -2.79 -39.02 -8.61
C VAL A 66 -3.66 -39.56 -9.75
N SER A 67 -4.97 -39.57 -9.54
CA SER A 67 -5.93 -40.06 -10.53
C SER A 67 -6.50 -38.94 -11.42
N GLU A 68 -6.45 -37.72 -10.92
CA GLU A 68 -6.90 -36.52 -11.61
C GLU A 68 -5.92 -36.10 -12.70
N GLU A 69 -6.43 -35.39 -13.71
CA GLU A 69 -5.59 -34.75 -14.73
C GLU A 69 -4.77 -33.63 -14.09
N MET A 70 -3.47 -33.61 -14.40
CA MET A 70 -2.55 -32.56 -13.95
C MET A 70 -2.60 -31.37 -14.89
N VAL A 71 -2.76 -30.16 -14.35
CA VAL A 71 -2.87 -28.92 -15.14
C VAL A 71 -1.77 -27.94 -14.77
N PHE A 72 -1.11 -27.41 -15.80
CA PHE A 72 -0.27 -26.21 -15.73
C PHE A 72 -1.14 -24.98 -16.02
N GLU A 73 -1.13 -24.03 -15.11
CA GLU A 73 -1.86 -22.77 -15.23
C GLU A 73 -0.87 -21.63 -15.48
N LEU A 74 -0.84 -21.09 -16.70
CA LEU A 74 -0.10 -19.89 -17.06
C LEU A 74 -0.91 -18.67 -16.63
N LEU A 75 -0.31 -17.82 -15.79
CA LEU A 75 -1.02 -16.76 -15.08
C LEU A 75 -0.91 -15.41 -15.79
N ASP A 76 -1.97 -14.63 -15.64
CA ASP A 76 -2.07 -13.23 -16.02
C ASP A 76 -2.24 -12.38 -14.75
N ASP A 77 -1.12 -11.94 -14.18
CA ASP A 77 -1.11 -11.14 -12.96
C ASP A 77 -1.54 -9.69 -13.18
N VAL A 78 -1.60 -9.23 -14.44
CA VAL A 78 -2.09 -7.89 -14.78
C VAL A 78 -3.61 -7.85 -14.69
N THR A 79 -4.32 -8.89 -15.14
CA THR A 79 -5.77 -9.01 -14.87
C THR A 79 -6.05 -9.40 -13.43
N GLY A 80 -5.24 -10.32 -12.90
CA GLY A 80 -5.43 -10.96 -11.59
C GLY A 80 -5.20 -12.46 -11.73
N ILE A 81 -4.45 -13.03 -10.80
CA ILE A 81 -3.91 -14.40 -10.94
C ILE A 81 -4.99 -15.47 -11.07
N ASP A 82 -6.18 -15.23 -10.51
CA ASP A 82 -7.32 -16.15 -10.55
C ASP A 82 -8.34 -15.79 -11.65
N LEU A 83 -8.16 -14.67 -12.35
CA LEU A 83 -9.21 -14.05 -13.18
C LEU A 83 -9.08 -14.31 -14.69
N ASN A 84 -7.86 -14.48 -15.19
CA ASN A 84 -7.62 -14.75 -16.62
C ASN A 84 -6.46 -15.73 -16.91
N PRO A 85 -6.38 -16.89 -16.23
CA PRO A 85 -5.33 -17.86 -16.50
C PRO A 85 -5.54 -18.61 -17.83
N THR A 86 -4.44 -19.04 -18.45
CA THR A 86 -4.46 -20.02 -19.55
C THR A 86 -4.05 -21.40 -19.03
N ARG A 87 -4.84 -22.43 -19.33
CA ARG A 87 -4.68 -23.77 -18.75
C ARG A 87 -4.22 -24.78 -19.80
N TYR A 88 -3.27 -25.63 -19.41
CA TYR A 88 -2.72 -26.69 -20.24
C TYR A 88 -2.70 -28.01 -19.46
N ALA A 89 -3.34 -29.05 -20.00
CA ALA A 89 -3.20 -30.40 -19.48
C ALA A 89 -1.76 -30.90 -19.69
N MET A 90 -1.18 -31.53 -18.67
CA MET A 90 0.16 -32.10 -18.74
C MET A 90 0.12 -33.57 -19.17
N GLU A 91 1.13 -34.00 -19.91
CA GLU A 91 1.31 -35.40 -20.31
C GLU A 91 1.96 -36.20 -19.17
N GLN A 92 1.32 -37.29 -18.76
CA GLN A 92 1.87 -38.20 -17.76
C GLN A 92 3.00 -39.05 -18.38
N ILE A 93 4.22 -38.91 -17.86
CA ILE A 93 5.40 -39.70 -18.25
C ILE A 93 5.51 -40.98 -17.42
N SER A 94 5.19 -40.89 -16.12
CA SER A 94 5.16 -42.00 -15.18
C SER A 94 4.09 -41.75 -14.10
N GLU A 95 3.92 -42.67 -13.15
CA GLU A 95 2.94 -42.52 -12.06
C GLU A 95 3.13 -41.22 -11.24
N THR A 96 4.35 -40.68 -11.18
CA THR A 96 4.71 -39.49 -10.38
C THR A 96 5.38 -38.36 -11.18
N GLN A 97 5.43 -38.47 -12.51
CA GLN A 97 6.09 -37.47 -13.35
C GLN A 97 5.21 -37.06 -14.53
N PHE A 98 5.11 -35.75 -14.73
CA PHE A 98 4.34 -35.12 -15.79
C PHE A 98 5.22 -34.16 -16.59
N SER A 99 4.84 -33.90 -17.84
CA SER A 99 5.50 -32.89 -18.65
C SER A 99 4.56 -32.05 -19.49
N LEU A 100 5.02 -30.85 -19.81
CA LEU A 100 4.36 -29.96 -20.75
C LEU A 100 5.41 -29.27 -21.62
N ARG A 101 5.18 -29.27 -22.93
CA ARG A 101 6.02 -28.55 -23.89
C ARG A 101 5.26 -27.33 -24.40
N LEU A 102 5.82 -26.13 -24.20
CA LEU A 102 5.26 -24.87 -24.65
C LEU A 102 6.26 -24.11 -25.52
N PRO A 103 5.83 -23.52 -26.65
CA PRO A 103 6.61 -22.49 -27.33
C PRO A 103 6.46 -21.17 -26.58
N VAL A 104 7.57 -20.62 -26.05
CA VAL A 104 7.57 -19.35 -25.31
C VAL A 104 8.47 -18.34 -26.00
N LYS A 105 8.02 -17.08 -26.14
CA LYS A 105 8.81 -16.02 -26.76
C LYS A 105 10.10 -15.77 -25.97
N LEU A 106 11.24 -15.60 -26.66
CA LEU A 106 12.50 -15.25 -26.03
C LEU A 106 12.42 -13.93 -25.26
N GLY A 107 13.05 -13.90 -24.09
CA GLY A 107 13.02 -12.79 -23.14
C GLY A 107 11.82 -12.82 -22.20
N SER A 108 10.88 -13.77 -22.34
CA SER A 108 9.67 -13.77 -21.51
C SER A 108 9.97 -14.16 -20.07
N LEU A 109 9.30 -13.49 -19.14
CA LEU A 109 9.19 -13.86 -17.73
C LEU A 109 7.76 -14.35 -17.48
N ILE A 110 7.59 -15.65 -17.33
CA ILE A 110 6.27 -16.28 -17.19
C ILE A 110 5.99 -16.65 -15.73
N LYS A 111 4.76 -16.40 -15.30
CA LYS A 111 4.23 -16.79 -14.00
C LYS A 111 3.27 -17.96 -14.18
N TYR A 112 3.40 -19.00 -13.36
CA TYR A 112 2.59 -20.21 -13.51
C TYR A 112 2.38 -20.96 -12.19
N ARG A 113 1.42 -21.87 -12.14
CA ARG A 113 1.23 -22.79 -11.00
C ARG A 113 0.59 -24.10 -11.45
N TYR A 114 0.49 -25.06 -10.54
CA TYR A 114 -0.08 -26.38 -10.81
C TYR A 114 -1.36 -26.64 -10.02
N TYR A 115 -2.28 -27.40 -10.60
CA TYR A 115 -3.45 -27.92 -9.89
C TYR A 115 -3.90 -29.28 -10.45
N ARG A 116 -4.59 -30.05 -9.61
CA ARG A 116 -5.28 -31.29 -10.00
C ARG A 116 -6.71 -31.00 -10.42
N ASN A 117 -7.09 -31.44 -11.61
CA ASN A 117 -8.40 -31.20 -12.20
C ASN A 117 -9.46 -32.18 -11.66
N ALA A 118 -9.94 -31.89 -10.45
CA ALA A 118 -11.08 -32.60 -9.84
C ALA A 118 -12.41 -31.85 -10.09
N SER A 119 -13.47 -32.16 -9.34
CA SER A 119 -14.75 -31.42 -9.43
C SER A 119 -14.60 -29.93 -9.11
N LEU A 120 -13.69 -29.62 -8.18
CA LEU A 120 -13.16 -28.28 -7.95
C LEU A 120 -11.63 -28.36 -8.11
N PRO A 121 -10.97 -27.31 -8.62
CA PRO A 121 -9.52 -27.29 -8.71
C PRO A 121 -8.87 -27.50 -7.35
N ILE A 122 -7.94 -28.44 -7.27
CA ILE A 122 -7.14 -28.70 -6.07
C ILE A 122 -5.74 -28.14 -6.34
N TYR A 123 -5.47 -26.95 -5.79
CA TYR A 123 -4.22 -26.23 -6.04
C TYR A 123 -3.05 -26.80 -5.24
N GLU A 124 -1.84 -26.64 -5.78
CA GLU A 124 -0.62 -26.88 -5.03
C GLU A 124 -0.50 -25.90 -3.84
N THR A 125 0.04 -26.39 -2.74
CA THR A 125 0.28 -25.61 -1.53
C THR A 125 1.74 -25.74 -1.07
N ASN A 126 2.21 -24.73 -0.33
CA ASN A 126 3.52 -24.79 0.32
C ASN A 126 3.49 -25.65 1.60
N TYR A 127 4.62 -25.69 2.32
CA TYR A 127 4.75 -26.45 3.56
C TYR A 127 3.86 -25.93 4.72
N GLN A 128 3.38 -24.68 4.63
CA GLN A 128 2.41 -24.09 5.57
C GLN A 128 0.96 -24.29 5.12
N ASN A 129 0.74 -25.07 4.05
CA ASN A 129 -0.56 -25.28 3.42
C ASN A 129 -1.22 -24.01 2.87
N LYS A 130 -0.43 -22.99 2.55
CA LYS A 130 -0.90 -21.82 1.78
C LYS A 130 -0.81 -22.15 0.29
N ASN A 131 -1.83 -21.78 -0.48
CA ASN A 131 -1.81 -21.94 -1.94
C ASN A 131 -0.61 -21.21 -2.53
N ILE A 132 0.07 -21.87 -3.47
CA ILE A 132 1.10 -21.21 -4.27
C ILE A 132 0.41 -20.19 -5.17
N GLN A 133 0.78 -18.92 -5.00
CA GLN A 133 0.28 -17.85 -5.87
C GLN A 133 0.83 -18.04 -7.28
N TYR A 134 2.15 -18.20 -7.39
CA TYR A 134 2.82 -18.49 -8.66
C TYR A 134 4.28 -18.91 -8.46
N ARG A 135 4.81 -19.63 -9.44
CA ARG A 135 6.22 -19.85 -9.76
C ARG A 135 6.61 -18.89 -10.88
N VAL A 136 7.91 -18.67 -11.05
CA VAL A 136 8.45 -17.80 -12.11
C VAL A 136 9.46 -18.56 -12.95
N ALA A 137 9.47 -18.31 -14.26
CA ALA A 137 10.54 -18.74 -15.15
C ALA A 137 10.90 -17.65 -16.17
N TYR A 138 12.20 -17.47 -16.38
CA TYR A 138 12.76 -16.60 -17.41
C TYR A 138 13.24 -17.44 -18.60
N ILE A 139 12.76 -17.11 -19.80
CA ILE A 139 13.02 -17.88 -21.03
C ILE A 139 13.91 -17.08 -21.97
N ASP A 140 15.22 -17.21 -21.80
CA ASP A 140 16.25 -16.60 -22.66
C ASP A 140 16.77 -17.54 -23.77
N LYS A 141 16.42 -18.83 -23.68
CA LYS A 141 16.77 -19.90 -24.62
C LYS A 141 15.84 -21.10 -24.44
N ALA A 142 16.03 -22.14 -25.26
CA ALA A 142 15.38 -23.43 -25.03
C ALA A 142 15.75 -23.97 -23.63
N ALA A 143 14.74 -24.32 -22.84
CA ALA A 143 14.92 -24.57 -21.42
C ALA A 143 14.13 -25.80 -20.95
N TYR A 144 14.69 -26.49 -19.96
CA TYR A 144 14.05 -27.56 -19.21
C TYR A 144 13.90 -27.10 -17.78
N ILE A 145 12.67 -26.95 -17.32
CA ILE A 145 12.35 -26.47 -15.98
C ILE A 145 11.78 -27.65 -15.21
N THR A 146 12.40 -27.97 -14.07
CA THR A 146 11.95 -29.07 -13.22
C THR A 146 11.39 -28.50 -11.94
N ASP A 147 10.16 -28.90 -11.63
CA ASP A 147 9.45 -28.53 -10.41
C ASP A 147 9.17 -29.76 -9.54
N GLN A 148 9.02 -29.48 -8.24
CA GLN A 148 8.52 -30.42 -7.24
C GLN A 148 7.25 -29.82 -6.63
N ILE A 149 6.21 -30.64 -6.49
CA ILE A 149 5.08 -30.32 -5.63
C ILE A 149 5.51 -30.49 -4.17
N THR A 150 5.16 -29.51 -3.36
CA THR A 150 5.24 -29.61 -1.90
C THR A 150 3.98 -30.32 -1.40
N ASN A 151 2.82 -29.67 -1.44
CA ASN A 151 1.57 -30.26 -0.98
C ASN A 151 0.43 -29.97 -1.98
N TRP A 152 -0.72 -30.58 -1.74
CA TRP A 152 -2.00 -30.19 -2.34
C TRP A 152 -2.90 -29.58 -1.26
N SER A 153 -3.85 -28.74 -1.65
CA SER A 153 -4.76 -28.08 -0.70
C SER A 153 -5.59 -29.05 0.15
N ASP A 154 -5.74 -30.29 -0.28
CA ASP A 154 -6.45 -31.38 0.39
C ASP A 154 -5.53 -32.49 0.93
N LEU A 155 -4.22 -32.43 0.66
CA LEU A 155 -3.28 -33.50 1.00
C LEU A 155 -1.88 -32.95 1.32
N GLN A 156 -1.44 -33.21 2.56
CA GLN A 156 -0.11 -32.85 3.03
C GLN A 156 0.79 -34.08 3.11
N TYR A 157 2.02 -33.92 2.65
CA TYR A 157 3.05 -34.94 2.70
C TYR A 157 4.08 -34.63 3.78
N GLN A 158 4.72 -35.68 4.27
CA GLN A 158 5.79 -35.57 5.26
C GLN A 158 7.13 -35.48 4.53
N TYR A 159 7.72 -34.29 4.53
CA TYR A 159 9.09 -34.08 4.07
C TYR A 159 10.00 -33.74 5.24
N ASN A 160 11.27 -34.09 5.08
CA ASN A 160 12.32 -33.40 5.78
C ASN A 160 12.77 -32.22 4.89
N TYR A 161 12.07 -31.10 5.06
CA TYR A 161 12.23 -29.92 4.21
C TYR A 161 13.64 -29.34 4.32
N GLY A 162 14.23 -29.00 3.16
CA GLY A 162 15.44 -28.18 3.08
C GLY A 162 15.12 -26.71 2.87
N ARG A 163 16.16 -25.93 2.58
CA ARG A 163 16.05 -24.48 2.35
C ARG A 163 17.11 -23.97 1.37
N ILE A 164 16.88 -22.78 0.84
CA ILE A 164 17.89 -22.01 0.10
C ILE A 164 18.23 -20.76 0.92
N GLU A 165 19.52 -20.57 1.21
CA GLU A 165 20.05 -19.34 1.82
C GLU A 165 21.05 -18.71 0.86
N GLY A 166 21.03 -17.40 0.69
CA GLY A 166 21.91 -16.75 -0.28
C GLY A 166 22.11 -15.27 -0.05
N GLN A 167 23.00 -14.70 -0.87
CA GLN A 167 23.23 -13.26 -0.95
C GLN A 167 23.27 -12.83 -2.41
N ILE A 168 22.61 -11.72 -2.72
CA ILE A 168 22.57 -11.11 -4.04
C ILE A 168 23.33 -9.79 -4.02
N LEU A 169 24.34 -9.70 -4.87
CA LEU A 169 25.22 -8.54 -4.99
C LEU A 169 25.15 -7.95 -6.39
N ASN A 170 25.38 -6.64 -6.49
CA ASN A 170 25.60 -5.97 -7.75
C ASN A 170 26.92 -6.46 -8.38
N SER A 171 26.87 -6.94 -9.61
CA SER A 171 28.04 -7.50 -10.30
C SER A 171 29.13 -6.48 -10.60
N THR A 172 28.81 -5.19 -10.62
CA THR A 172 29.72 -4.10 -11.03
C THR A 172 30.54 -3.55 -9.87
N ASN A 173 29.94 -3.40 -8.69
CA ASN A 173 30.59 -2.78 -7.52
C ASN A 173 30.57 -3.68 -6.26
N ASN A 174 29.98 -4.87 -6.33
CA ASN A 174 29.81 -5.81 -5.22
C ASN A 174 28.98 -5.29 -4.03
N SER A 175 28.21 -4.21 -4.21
CA SER A 175 27.31 -3.75 -3.16
C SER A 175 26.15 -4.74 -2.98
N PRO A 176 25.67 -4.96 -1.74
CA PRO A 176 24.46 -5.72 -1.51
C PRO A 176 23.24 -5.05 -2.15
N LEU A 177 22.26 -5.86 -2.54
CA LEU A 177 21.05 -5.39 -3.21
C LEU A 177 19.80 -5.67 -2.37
N PRO A 178 19.22 -4.64 -1.73
CA PRO A 178 17.92 -4.79 -1.07
C PRO A 178 16.78 -5.00 -2.06
N ASN A 179 15.72 -5.62 -1.55
CA ASN A 179 14.39 -5.62 -2.16
C ASN A 179 14.34 -6.23 -3.57
N LEU A 180 15.20 -7.20 -3.86
CA LEU A 180 15.06 -8.07 -5.01
C LEU A 180 14.07 -9.19 -4.67
N PHE A 181 13.11 -9.41 -5.54
CA PHE A 181 12.18 -10.53 -5.43
C PHE A 181 12.92 -11.83 -5.75
N VAL A 182 12.81 -12.83 -4.88
CA VAL A 182 13.44 -14.14 -5.03
C VAL A 182 12.38 -15.23 -4.90
N THR A 183 12.41 -16.21 -5.80
CA THR A 183 11.46 -17.33 -5.78
C THR A 183 12.11 -18.66 -6.16
N ALA A 184 11.68 -19.71 -5.46
CA ALA A 184 11.93 -21.10 -5.81
C ALA A 184 10.80 -21.97 -5.25
N GLY A 185 10.41 -23.03 -5.95
CA GLY A 185 9.38 -23.95 -5.44
C GLY A 185 8.00 -23.30 -5.22
N GLY A 186 7.73 -22.15 -5.83
CA GLY A 186 6.51 -21.35 -5.60
C GLY A 186 6.53 -20.50 -4.33
N LEU A 187 7.58 -20.57 -3.53
CA LEU A 187 7.82 -19.67 -2.40
C LEU A 187 8.44 -18.36 -2.88
N HIS A 188 8.14 -17.27 -2.18
CA HIS A 188 8.63 -15.92 -2.46
C HIS A 188 9.29 -15.33 -1.22
N THR A 189 10.33 -14.53 -1.43
CA THR A 189 10.95 -13.69 -0.40
C THR A 189 11.59 -12.46 -1.06
N PHE A 190 12.06 -11.51 -0.25
CA PHE A 190 12.82 -10.36 -0.71
C PHE A 190 14.19 -10.34 -0.05
N THR A 191 15.19 -9.83 -0.77
CA THR A 191 16.50 -9.60 -0.16
C THR A 191 16.44 -8.47 0.86
N ASN A 192 17.09 -8.63 2.01
CA ASN A 192 17.27 -7.56 2.99
C ASN A 192 18.33 -6.53 2.53
N SER A 193 18.64 -5.52 3.36
CA SER A 193 19.63 -4.47 3.03
C SER A 193 21.05 -4.99 2.80
N LEU A 194 21.37 -6.16 3.35
CA LEU A 194 22.63 -6.88 3.10
C LEU A 194 22.56 -7.78 1.86
N GLY A 195 21.49 -7.73 1.08
CA GLY A 195 21.28 -8.57 -0.10
C GLY A 195 20.99 -10.03 0.25
N LYS A 196 20.80 -10.38 1.53
CA LYS A 196 20.58 -11.77 1.96
C LYS A 196 19.12 -12.17 1.82
N PHE A 197 18.87 -13.45 1.57
CA PHE A 197 17.53 -14.01 1.54
C PHE A 197 17.52 -15.47 2.02
N THR A 198 16.36 -15.92 2.48
CA THR A 198 16.09 -17.30 2.88
C THR A 198 14.75 -17.77 2.30
N LEU A 199 14.73 -18.97 1.70
CA LEU A 199 13.51 -19.68 1.30
C LEU A 199 13.45 -21.01 2.06
N GLU A 200 12.61 -21.05 3.10
CA GLU A 200 12.42 -22.22 3.98
C GLU A 200 11.38 -23.21 3.43
N GLY A 201 11.47 -24.47 3.84
CA GLY A 201 10.37 -25.42 3.64
C GLY A 201 10.24 -25.98 2.22
N LEU A 202 11.37 -26.17 1.54
CA LEU A 202 11.42 -26.72 0.19
C LEU A 202 11.68 -28.24 0.22
N PRO A 203 10.92 -29.08 -0.50
CA PRO A 203 11.18 -30.52 -0.56
C PRO A 203 12.49 -30.82 -1.27
N ALA A 204 13.12 -31.95 -0.95
CA ALA A 204 14.34 -32.38 -1.64
C ALA A 204 14.10 -32.59 -3.14
N GLY A 205 15.05 -32.15 -3.97
CA GLY A 205 14.94 -32.23 -5.43
C GLY A 205 15.43 -30.97 -6.14
N LYS A 206 15.12 -30.89 -7.44
CA LYS A 206 15.44 -29.75 -8.30
C LYS A 206 14.36 -28.69 -8.20
N HIS A 207 14.77 -27.42 -8.06
CA HIS A 207 13.91 -26.25 -8.04
C HIS A 207 14.48 -25.17 -8.95
N ASN A 208 13.61 -24.41 -9.62
CA ASN A 208 14.01 -23.23 -10.38
C ASN A 208 14.12 -22.01 -9.45
N LEU A 209 15.34 -21.54 -9.18
CA LEU A 209 15.59 -20.32 -8.43
C LEU A 209 15.64 -19.13 -9.40
N VAL A 210 14.77 -18.15 -9.20
CA VAL A 210 14.72 -16.91 -9.98
C VAL A 210 14.82 -15.71 -9.06
N THR A 211 15.55 -14.68 -9.49
CA THR A 211 15.54 -13.37 -8.85
C THR A 211 15.37 -12.26 -9.88
N LEU A 212 14.62 -11.22 -9.51
CA LEU A 212 14.34 -10.05 -10.36
C LEU A 212 14.12 -8.79 -9.52
N SER A 213 14.46 -7.63 -10.09
CA SER A 213 14.06 -6.34 -9.53
C SER A 213 12.63 -5.99 -9.92
N THR A 214 11.84 -5.47 -8.99
CA THR A 214 10.42 -5.13 -9.19
C THR A 214 10.16 -4.04 -10.24
N ASP A 215 11.18 -3.25 -10.57
CA ASP A 215 11.18 -2.26 -11.65
C ASP A 215 12.25 -2.53 -12.73
N GLY A 216 12.93 -3.66 -12.63
CA GLY A 216 14.01 -4.08 -13.51
C GLY A 216 15.29 -3.25 -13.44
N GLU A 217 15.57 -2.51 -12.35
CA GLU A 217 16.89 -1.89 -12.07
C GLU A 217 18.07 -2.87 -12.20
N TYR A 218 17.81 -4.16 -12.01
CA TYR A 218 18.77 -5.25 -12.18
C TYR A 218 18.20 -6.33 -13.08
N GLN A 219 19.08 -6.94 -13.87
CA GLN A 219 18.73 -8.02 -14.79
C GLN A 219 18.25 -9.26 -14.05
N VAL A 220 17.32 -9.98 -14.66
CA VAL A 220 16.80 -11.24 -14.13
C VAL A 220 17.92 -12.28 -14.09
N PHE A 221 17.99 -13.03 -12.99
CA PHE A 221 18.87 -14.18 -12.85
C PHE A 221 18.05 -15.43 -12.58
N GLN A 222 18.44 -16.54 -13.20
CA GLN A 222 17.78 -17.84 -13.04
C GLN A 222 18.83 -18.96 -13.00
N GLN A 223 18.65 -19.90 -12.08
CA GLN A 223 19.44 -21.14 -12.00
C GLN A 223 18.64 -22.30 -11.42
N GLU A 224 19.07 -23.53 -11.71
CA GLU A 224 18.56 -24.72 -11.01
C GLU A 224 19.26 -24.85 -9.65
N ALA A 225 18.48 -25.01 -8.58
CA ALA A 225 18.97 -25.35 -7.25
C ALA A 225 18.59 -26.81 -6.92
N VAL A 226 19.54 -27.60 -6.42
CA VAL A 226 19.30 -28.98 -6.01
C VAL A 226 19.35 -29.05 -4.48
N ILE A 227 18.18 -29.25 -3.89
CA ILE A 227 17.99 -29.27 -2.45
C ILE A 227 18.09 -30.71 -1.97
N ALA A 228 18.94 -30.95 -0.97
CA ALA A 228 19.02 -32.23 -0.28
C ALA A 228 18.13 -32.22 0.97
N ASP A 229 17.71 -33.41 1.37
CA ASP A 229 16.79 -33.66 2.48
C ASP A 229 17.27 -32.99 3.79
N GLY A 230 16.48 -32.05 4.33
CA GLY A 230 16.80 -31.31 5.55
C GLY A 230 17.99 -30.36 5.48
N LEU A 231 18.58 -30.11 4.30
CA LEU A 231 19.83 -29.34 4.16
C LEU A 231 19.63 -27.94 3.57
N THR A 232 20.57 -27.06 3.91
CA THR A 232 20.71 -25.72 3.33
C THR A 232 21.49 -25.77 2.02
N THR A 233 20.91 -25.21 0.97
CA THR A 233 21.59 -25.00 -0.32
C THR A 233 22.03 -23.54 -0.43
N PRO A 234 23.34 -23.24 -0.46
CA PRO A 234 23.81 -21.87 -0.60
C PRO A 234 23.60 -21.34 -2.02
N ALA A 235 23.25 -20.06 -2.15
CA ALA A 235 23.07 -19.38 -3.43
C ALA A 235 23.71 -17.98 -3.43
N ASP A 236 24.96 -17.89 -3.89
CA ASP A 236 25.65 -16.62 -4.09
C ASP A 236 25.39 -16.11 -5.51
N VAL A 237 24.64 -15.01 -5.62
CA VAL A 237 24.18 -14.47 -6.90
C VAL A 237 24.80 -13.09 -7.15
N ARG A 238 25.21 -12.85 -8.39
CA ARG A 238 25.61 -11.52 -8.85
C ARG A 238 24.74 -11.12 -10.03
N VAL A 239 24.05 -10.00 -9.91
CA VAL A 239 23.18 -9.47 -10.96
C VAL A 239 23.73 -8.17 -11.51
N LYS A 240 23.61 -7.99 -12.83
CA LYS A 240 24.05 -6.79 -13.52
C LYS A 240 22.98 -5.70 -13.41
N PRO A 241 23.34 -4.44 -13.15
CA PRO A 241 22.44 -3.32 -13.35
C PRO A 241 21.91 -3.28 -14.79
N SER A 242 20.65 -2.91 -14.95
CA SER A 242 20.02 -2.71 -16.25
C SER A 242 20.29 -1.30 -16.77
N ASP A 243 20.43 -1.17 -18.09
CA ASP A 243 20.34 0.11 -18.78
C ASP A 243 18.87 0.48 -18.95
N PHE A 244 18.54 1.77 -19.04
CA PHE A 244 17.16 2.25 -19.20
C PHE A 244 17.00 3.04 -20.49
N VAL A 245 15.82 2.91 -21.11
CA VAL A 245 15.45 3.59 -22.35
C VAL A 245 14.06 4.22 -22.22
N ASN A 246 13.81 5.29 -22.98
CA ASN A 246 12.50 5.92 -23.01
C ASN A 246 11.60 5.23 -24.03
N VAL A 247 10.48 4.69 -23.56
CA VAL A 247 9.44 4.12 -24.41
C VAL A 247 8.19 4.99 -24.34
N THR A 248 7.83 5.59 -25.47
CA THR A 248 6.61 6.36 -25.62
C THR A 248 5.49 5.47 -26.14
N PHE A 249 4.41 5.32 -25.39
CA PHE A 249 3.20 4.63 -25.80
C PHE A 249 2.22 5.65 -26.35
N LEU A 250 1.90 5.56 -27.63
CA LEU A 250 0.87 6.34 -28.32
C LEU A 250 -0.35 5.45 -28.54
N VAL A 251 -1.46 5.78 -27.90
CA VAL A 251 -2.61 4.90 -27.75
C VAL A 251 -3.85 5.53 -28.35
N TYR A 252 -4.49 4.80 -29.27
CA TYR A 252 -5.72 5.20 -29.93
C TYR A 252 -6.91 4.49 -29.26
N PRO A 253 -7.75 5.22 -28.51
CA PRO A 253 -8.95 4.64 -27.91
C PRO A 253 -10.01 4.29 -28.96
N PRO A 254 -10.99 3.42 -28.63
CA PRO A 254 -12.12 3.14 -29.51
C PRO A 254 -13.02 4.38 -29.64
N ALA A 255 -13.82 4.42 -30.71
CA ALA A 255 -14.66 5.57 -31.03
C ALA A 255 -15.71 5.93 -29.96
N ASP A 256 -16.09 4.97 -29.11
CA ASP A 256 -17.03 5.13 -28.01
C ASP A 256 -16.35 5.37 -26.65
N HIS A 257 -15.07 5.72 -26.64
CA HIS A 257 -14.36 6.13 -25.43
C HIS A 257 -14.97 7.40 -24.83
N PRO A 258 -15.31 7.39 -23.52
CA PRO A 258 -15.88 8.55 -22.86
C PRO A 258 -14.84 9.67 -22.70
N GLN A 259 -15.19 10.87 -23.16
CA GLN A 259 -14.28 12.03 -23.27
C GLN A 259 -13.61 12.45 -21.95
N GLU A 260 -14.31 12.29 -20.82
CA GLU A 260 -13.84 12.65 -19.47
C GLU A 260 -12.92 11.57 -18.86
N ALA A 261 -12.92 10.35 -19.40
CA ALA A 261 -12.23 9.23 -18.77
C ALA A 261 -10.75 9.22 -19.10
N THR A 262 -9.92 9.17 -18.06
CA THR A 262 -8.47 9.04 -18.22
C THR A 262 -8.06 7.57 -18.37
N ILE A 263 -7.37 7.25 -19.46
CA ILE A 263 -6.78 5.92 -19.66
C ILE A 263 -5.60 5.74 -18.70
N ARG A 264 -5.52 4.56 -18.10
CA ARG A 264 -4.39 4.11 -17.27
C ARG A 264 -3.67 2.95 -17.94
N MET A 265 -2.38 2.82 -17.65
CA MET A 265 -1.59 1.65 -18.05
C MET A 265 -1.23 0.83 -16.82
N LEU A 266 -1.70 -0.42 -16.78
CA LEU A 266 -1.37 -1.39 -15.72
C LEU A 266 -0.45 -2.46 -16.28
N GLY A 267 0.35 -3.11 -15.45
CA GLY A 267 1.30 -4.10 -15.93
C GLY A 267 2.06 -4.86 -14.85
N SER A 268 3.07 -5.61 -15.29
CA SER A 268 3.86 -6.56 -14.48
C SER A 268 5.01 -5.93 -13.69
N SER A 269 5.16 -4.61 -13.70
CA SER A 269 6.23 -3.89 -12.99
C SER A 269 5.66 -2.97 -11.90
N TYR A 270 6.51 -2.61 -10.93
CA TYR A 270 6.16 -1.69 -9.85
C TYR A 270 5.68 -0.33 -10.38
N GLN A 271 6.35 0.19 -11.42
CA GLN A 271 5.97 1.45 -12.08
C GLN A 271 4.58 1.37 -12.72
N LEU A 272 4.13 0.17 -13.12
CA LEU A 272 2.81 -0.10 -13.68
C LEU A 272 1.84 -0.68 -12.65
N SER A 273 1.99 -0.28 -11.38
CA SER A 273 1.12 -0.61 -10.24
C SER A 273 1.17 -2.04 -9.70
N ASN A 274 2.07 -2.90 -10.18
CA ASN A 274 2.20 -4.25 -9.63
C ASN A 274 2.77 -4.20 -8.22
N ILE A 275 2.10 -4.85 -7.27
CA ILE A 275 2.53 -4.90 -5.86
C ILE A 275 3.33 -6.16 -5.54
N PHE A 276 3.55 -7.06 -6.50
CA PHE A 276 4.27 -8.33 -6.36
C PHE A 276 3.71 -9.26 -5.26
N GLY A 277 2.48 -8.98 -4.84
CA GLY A 277 1.64 -9.80 -3.99
C GLY A 277 0.25 -9.87 -4.59
N VAL A 278 -0.69 -10.39 -3.81
CA VAL A 278 -2.06 -10.62 -4.22
C VAL A 278 -2.98 -10.07 -3.13
N THR A 279 -3.86 -9.14 -3.49
CA THR A 279 -4.89 -8.63 -2.57
C THR A 279 -5.95 -9.69 -2.31
N GLU A 280 -6.84 -9.48 -1.33
CA GLU A 280 -7.91 -10.45 -1.02
C GLU A 280 -8.77 -10.83 -2.25
N SER A 281 -8.82 -9.96 -3.28
CA SER A 281 -9.58 -10.18 -4.51
C SER A 281 -8.82 -10.87 -5.64
N GLY A 282 -7.61 -11.38 -5.40
CA GLY A 282 -6.81 -12.06 -6.43
C GLY A 282 -6.05 -11.12 -7.38
N ALA A 283 -6.04 -9.81 -7.09
CA ALA A 283 -5.41 -8.80 -7.94
C ALA A 283 -3.99 -8.47 -7.48
N SER A 284 -3.08 -8.25 -8.44
CA SER A 284 -1.71 -7.82 -8.17
C SER A 284 -1.44 -6.36 -8.57
N THR A 285 -2.42 -5.68 -9.17
CA THR A 285 -2.31 -4.29 -9.61
C THR A 285 -3.32 -3.39 -8.91
N ILE A 286 -2.95 -2.13 -8.65
CA ILE A 286 -3.81 -1.12 -8.01
C ILE A 286 -4.08 0.03 -8.97
N ALA A 287 -5.35 0.23 -9.34
CA ALA A 287 -5.76 1.26 -10.31
C ALA A 287 -5.24 2.66 -9.96
N ALA A 288 -5.31 3.04 -8.68
CA ALA A 288 -4.88 4.36 -8.23
C ALA A 288 -3.38 4.62 -8.47
N ARG A 289 -2.54 3.57 -8.39
CA ARG A 289 -1.07 3.65 -8.59
C ARG A 289 -0.67 3.67 -10.05
N ALA A 290 -1.57 3.24 -10.95
CA ALA A 290 -1.25 3.11 -12.36
C ALA A 290 -1.03 4.48 -13.03
N PRO A 291 0.01 4.64 -13.86
CA PRO A 291 0.25 5.88 -14.59
C PRO A 291 -0.94 6.24 -15.48
N LYS A 292 -1.30 7.52 -15.44
CA LYS A 292 -2.36 8.12 -16.27
C LYS A 292 -1.77 8.59 -17.60
N LEU A 293 -2.46 8.31 -18.69
CA LEU A 293 -2.09 8.80 -20.02
C LEU A 293 -2.61 10.22 -20.23
N THR A 294 -1.87 11.00 -21.02
CA THR A 294 -2.22 12.38 -21.38
C THR A 294 -2.88 12.42 -22.75
N SER A 295 -4.05 13.05 -22.87
CA SER A 295 -4.74 13.19 -24.15
C SER A 295 -4.03 14.16 -25.10
N LEU A 296 -4.07 13.83 -26.40
CA LEU A 296 -3.53 14.63 -27.49
C LEU A 296 -4.67 15.24 -28.35
N PRO A 297 -4.40 16.32 -29.11
CA PRO A 297 -5.45 17.00 -29.89
C PRO A 297 -6.12 16.16 -30.98
N ASP A 298 -5.46 15.09 -31.43
CA ASP A 298 -5.96 14.15 -32.45
C ASP A 298 -6.84 13.02 -31.85
N GLY A 299 -7.11 13.07 -30.54
CA GLY A 299 -7.90 12.07 -29.81
C GLY A 299 -7.10 10.84 -29.37
N SER A 300 -5.83 10.73 -29.72
CA SER A 300 -4.94 9.74 -29.13
C SER A 300 -4.50 10.15 -27.73
N THR A 301 -3.89 9.22 -26.99
CA THR A 301 -3.35 9.48 -25.65
C THR A 301 -1.92 8.97 -25.56
N THR A 302 -1.11 9.54 -24.67
CA THR A 302 0.32 9.22 -24.60
C THR A 302 0.84 9.11 -23.17
N VAL A 303 1.83 8.24 -22.98
CA VAL A 303 2.70 8.18 -21.80
C VAL A 303 4.12 7.81 -22.22
N THR A 304 5.12 8.42 -21.62
CA THR A 304 6.52 8.03 -21.81
C THR A 304 7.04 7.45 -20.50
N LEU A 305 7.58 6.24 -20.57
CA LEU A 305 8.13 5.52 -19.43
C LEU A 305 9.63 5.28 -19.65
N SER A 306 10.43 5.48 -18.60
CA SER A 306 11.81 5.00 -18.56
C SER A 306 11.80 3.54 -18.15
N LEU A 307 12.05 2.64 -19.10
CA LEU A 307 11.95 1.19 -18.91
C LEU A 307 13.32 0.50 -19.05
N PRO A 308 13.57 -0.56 -18.28
CA PRO A 308 14.84 -1.30 -18.31
C PRO A 308 14.97 -2.15 -19.58
N GLU A 309 16.12 -2.06 -20.25
CA GLU A 309 16.45 -2.88 -21.42
C GLU A 309 16.31 -4.38 -21.12
N GLY A 310 15.64 -5.10 -22.03
CA GLY A 310 15.48 -6.55 -21.98
C GLY A 310 14.37 -7.05 -21.06
N ALA A 311 13.69 -6.19 -20.32
CA ALA A 311 12.59 -6.61 -19.45
C ALA A 311 11.36 -7.08 -20.23
N ASP A 312 10.69 -8.12 -19.72
CA ASP A 312 9.37 -8.56 -20.19
C ASP A 312 8.26 -7.73 -19.55
N LEU A 313 7.80 -6.72 -20.27
CA LEU A 313 6.68 -5.91 -19.85
C LEU A 313 5.37 -6.55 -20.32
N ARG A 314 4.59 -7.08 -19.39
CA ARG A 314 3.16 -7.39 -19.60
C ARG A 314 2.36 -6.17 -19.20
N TYR A 315 1.46 -5.73 -20.07
CA TYR A 315 0.68 -4.53 -19.80
C TYR A 315 -0.67 -4.56 -20.49
N LYS A 316 -1.55 -3.67 -20.03
CA LYS A 316 -2.82 -3.36 -20.68
C LYS A 316 -3.25 -1.94 -20.37
N TYR A 317 -4.20 -1.46 -21.16
CA TYR A 317 -4.92 -0.22 -20.91
C TYR A 317 -6.22 -0.47 -20.15
N SER A 318 -6.62 0.46 -19.30
CA SER A 318 -7.86 0.36 -18.53
C SER A 318 -8.44 1.74 -18.19
N LEU A 319 -9.76 1.79 -18.01
CA LEU A 319 -10.45 2.91 -17.33
C LEU A 319 -10.71 2.61 -15.84
N GLY A 320 -10.32 1.42 -15.36
CA GLY A 320 -10.43 0.95 -13.98
C GLY A 320 -9.13 0.26 -13.55
N ASP A 321 -9.21 -1.03 -13.25
CA ASP A 321 -8.06 -1.88 -12.88
C ASP A 321 -7.75 -2.93 -13.95
N GLY A 322 -7.00 -3.97 -13.57
CA GLY A 322 -6.65 -5.11 -14.42
C GLY A 322 -7.84 -5.90 -14.96
N PHE A 323 -8.97 -5.87 -14.24
CA PHE A 323 -10.16 -6.66 -14.46
C PHE A 323 -11.36 -5.78 -14.86
N TRP A 324 -11.73 -4.82 -14.02
CA TRP A 324 -12.80 -3.86 -14.26
C TRP A 324 -12.38 -2.81 -15.27
N ASN A 325 -13.19 -2.62 -16.32
CA ASN A 325 -12.93 -1.68 -17.42
C ASN A 325 -11.58 -1.87 -18.13
N ALA A 326 -11.00 -3.06 -18.02
CA ALA A 326 -9.80 -3.42 -18.75
C ALA A 326 -10.09 -3.53 -20.25
N GLU A 327 -9.09 -3.26 -21.09
CA GLU A 327 -9.23 -3.45 -22.53
C GLU A 327 -9.53 -4.91 -22.90
N LEU A 328 -10.44 -5.06 -23.85
CA LEU A 328 -10.86 -6.33 -24.41
C LEU A 328 -10.54 -6.40 -25.89
N LYS A 329 -10.32 -7.61 -26.38
CA LYS A 329 -10.30 -7.92 -27.82
C LYS A 329 -11.74 -7.90 -28.36
N GLN A 330 -11.86 -7.92 -29.68
CA GLN A 330 -13.15 -7.95 -30.37
C GLN A 330 -14.04 -9.16 -29.99
N ASP A 331 -13.44 -10.26 -29.53
CA ASP A 331 -14.16 -11.46 -29.05
C ASP A 331 -14.62 -11.36 -27.58
N GLY A 332 -14.35 -10.23 -26.91
CA GLY A 332 -14.71 -10.00 -25.51
C GLY A 332 -13.74 -10.61 -24.49
N THR A 333 -12.63 -11.20 -24.92
CA THR A 333 -11.57 -11.68 -24.01
C THR A 333 -10.62 -10.55 -23.63
N PHE A 334 -9.97 -10.66 -22.46
CA PHE A 334 -8.97 -9.67 -22.03
C PHE A 334 -7.79 -9.59 -23.01
N ASN A 335 -7.34 -8.36 -23.27
CA ASN A 335 -6.15 -8.12 -24.07
C ASN A 335 -4.93 -7.84 -23.17
N ILE A 336 -3.99 -8.78 -23.12
CA ILE A 336 -2.67 -8.58 -22.50
C ILE A 336 -1.64 -8.35 -23.60
N ARG A 337 -0.98 -7.21 -23.53
CA ARG A 337 0.10 -6.81 -24.43
C ARG A 337 1.44 -7.23 -23.85
N GLN A 338 2.42 -7.40 -24.74
CA GLN A 338 3.78 -7.75 -24.36
C GLN A 338 4.78 -6.86 -25.10
N LEU A 339 5.77 -6.38 -24.37
CA LEU A 339 6.95 -5.72 -24.92
C LEU A 339 8.19 -6.28 -24.23
N ILE A 340 9.10 -6.89 -25.00
CA ILE A 340 10.48 -7.05 -24.56
C ILE A 340 11.20 -5.75 -24.86
N VAL A 341 11.55 -4.99 -23.81
CA VAL A 341 12.07 -3.62 -23.94
C VAL A 341 13.38 -3.65 -24.74
N PRO A 342 13.51 -2.88 -25.85
CA PRO A 342 14.73 -2.87 -26.64
C PRO A 342 15.83 -2.04 -25.97
N ASN A 343 17.01 -2.03 -26.58
CA ASN A 343 18.19 -1.29 -26.12
C ASN A 343 18.26 0.16 -26.64
N LYS A 344 17.14 0.74 -27.03
CA LYS A 344 17.05 2.11 -27.53
C LYS A 344 15.66 2.69 -27.32
N ASP A 345 15.59 4.00 -27.28
CA ASP A 345 14.32 4.72 -27.24
C ASP A 345 13.43 4.33 -28.42
N MET A 346 12.13 4.20 -28.16
CA MET A 346 11.16 3.80 -29.17
C MET A 346 9.75 4.33 -28.90
N THR A 347 8.92 4.27 -29.93
CA THR A 347 7.48 4.52 -29.82
C THR A 347 6.72 3.22 -30.08
N VAL A 348 5.81 2.88 -29.17
CA VAL A 348 4.81 1.83 -29.31
C VAL A 348 3.50 2.49 -29.72
N VAL A 349 2.92 2.05 -30.83
CA VAL A 349 1.61 2.54 -31.31
C VAL A 349 0.56 1.48 -31.07
N ASP A 350 -0.37 1.74 -30.16
CA ASP A 350 -1.40 0.80 -29.77
C ASP A 350 -2.79 1.31 -30.13
N LYS A 351 -3.66 0.38 -30.53
CA LYS A 351 -5.08 0.63 -30.72
C LYS A 351 -5.87 -0.25 -29.76
N ILE A 352 -6.78 0.36 -29.02
CA ILE A 352 -7.69 -0.36 -28.13
C ILE A 352 -8.93 -0.75 -28.95
N ASP A 353 -9.25 -2.05 -28.96
CA ASP A 353 -10.40 -2.57 -29.71
C ASP A 353 -11.72 -2.20 -29.05
N SER A 354 -11.86 -2.47 -27.75
CA SER A 354 -13.09 -2.22 -27.00
C SER A 354 -12.85 -2.14 -25.49
N TRP A 355 -13.72 -1.39 -24.79
CA TRP A 355 -13.86 -1.42 -23.33
C TRP A 355 -14.95 -2.41 -22.85
N LYS A 356 -15.82 -2.83 -23.77
CA LYS A 356 -17.03 -3.63 -23.49
C LYS A 356 -17.03 -4.95 -24.24
N SER A 357 -17.70 -5.95 -23.69
CA SER A 357 -18.05 -7.17 -24.42
C SER A 357 -19.27 -6.91 -25.31
N SER A 358 -19.45 -7.71 -26.36
CA SER A 358 -20.41 -7.46 -27.45
C SER A 358 -21.89 -7.40 -27.04
N GLU A 359 -22.24 -7.94 -25.87
CA GLU A 359 -23.61 -8.05 -25.37
C GLU A 359 -23.92 -7.15 -24.17
N SER A 360 -23.00 -6.27 -23.77
CA SER A 360 -23.17 -5.46 -22.57
C SER A 360 -23.34 -3.97 -22.83
N ALA A 361 -24.11 -3.32 -21.97
CA ALA A 361 -24.26 -1.87 -21.97
C ALA A 361 -23.58 -1.26 -20.73
N PRO A 362 -23.03 -0.04 -20.85
CA PRO A 362 -22.35 0.60 -19.73
C PRO A 362 -23.33 1.00 -18.61
N ILE A 363 -22.82 1.03 -17.39
CA ILE A 363 -23.51 1.51 -16.19
C ILE A 363 -22.81 2.78 -15.72
N SER A 364 -23.52 3.91 -15.75
CA SER A 364 -23.03 5.18 -15.23
C SER A 364 -23.46 5.35 -13.78
N PHE A 365 -22.50 5.52 -12.89
CA PHE A 365 -22.70 5.93 -11.50
C PHE A 365 -22.46 7.42 -11.41
N ILE A 366 -23.43 8.15 -10.85
CA ILE A 366 -23.32 9.55 -10.47
C ILE A 366 -23.61 9.60 -8.98
N VAL A 367 -22.62 10.00 -8.20
CA VAL A 367 -22.74 10.08 -6.74
C VAL A 367 -22.56 11.51 -6.29
N ASN A 368 -23.53 12.04 -5.55
CA ASN A 368 -23.32 13.26 -4.79
C ASN A 368 -22.88 12.91 -3.37
N VAL A 369 -21.97 13.69 -2.83
CA VAL A 369 -21.48 13.50 -1.46
C VAL A 369 -21.84 14.72 -0.61
N PRO A 370 -21.76 14.63 0.72
CA PRO A 370 -22.10 15.76 1.57
C PRO A 370 -21.08 16.89 1.42
N ASP A 371 -21.52 18.14 1.55
CA ASP A 371 -20.68 19.35 1.50
C ASP A 371 -19.51 19.35 2.50
N ASN A 372 -19.59 18.48 3.51
CA ASN A 372 -18.59 18.36 4.56
C ASN A 372 -17.51 17.30 4.28
N THR A 373 -17.46 16.78 3.05
CA THR A 373 -16.39 15.88 2.58
C THR A 373 -15.10 16.68 2.44
N PRO A 374 -13.97 16.24 3.05
CA PRO A 374 -12.72 16.99 2.96
C PRO A 374 -12.26 17.20 1.52
N ASP A 375 -11.80 18.41 1.18
CA ASP A 375 -11.31 18.74 -0.17
C ASP A 375 -10.08 17.94 -0.59
N SER A 376 -9.28 17.49 0.38
CA SER A 376 -8.13 16.61 0.14
C SER A 376 -8.52 15.16 -0.13
N ASP A 377 -9.79 14.79 0.11
CA ASP A 377 -10.26 13.43 -0.10
C ASP A 377 -10.73 13.21 -1.54
N SER A 378 -10.47 12.01 -2.04
CA SER A 378 -11.03 11.48 -3.27
C SER A 378 -12.12 10.47 -2.96
N VAL A 379 -13.07 10.31 -3.88
CA VAL A 379 -14.15 9.32 -3.75
C VAL A 379 -13.85 8.14 -4.66
N SER A 380 -14.05 6.94 -4.13
CA SER A 380 -13.81 5.68 -4.81
C SER A 380 -15.05 4.80 -4.75
N ILE A 381 -15.23 3.98 -5.78
CA ILE A 381 -16.25 2.93 -5.84
C ILE A 381 -15.58 1.56 -5.71
N GLN A 382 -16.16 0.66 -4.93
CA GLN A 382 -15.68 -0.71 -4.76
C GLN A 382 -16.77 -1.69 -5.14
N PHE A 383 -16.41 -2.77 -5.82
CA PHE A 383 -17.33 -3.80 -6.29
C PHE A 383 -17.15 -5.10 -5.52
N ASN A 384 -18.22 -5.91 -5.43
CA ASN A 384 -18.25 -7.19 -4.74
C ASN A 384 -18.92 -8.28 -5.61
N PRO A 385 -18.22 -8.77 -6.66
CA PRO A 385 -18.71 -9.87 -7.49
C PRO A 385 -18.51 -11.25 -6.84
N PHE A 386 -17.48 -11.41 -6.00
CA PHE A 386 -17.09 -12.68 -5.35
C PHE A 386 -16.33 -12.44 -4.03
N GLY A 387 -16.45 -11.22 -3.48
CA GLY A 387 -15.56 -10.62 -2.50
C GLY A 387 -15.29 -9.17 -2.89
N TRP A 388 -15.04 -8.29 -1.91
CA TRP A 388 -14.72 -6.89 -2.17
C TRP A 388 -13.40 -6.79 -2.97
N THR A 389 -13.47 -6.21 -4.18
CA THR A 389 -12.28 -5.95 -5.02
C THR A 389 -11.50 -4.75 -4.52
N ASN A 390 -10.33 -4.45 -5.10
CA ASN A 390 -9.68 -3.16 -4.83
C ASN A 390 -10.61 -2.00 -5.24
N PRO A 391 -10.68 -0.91 -4.46
CA PRO A 391 -11.45 0.28 -4.84
C PRO A 391 -10.92 0.94 -6.11
N LEU A 392 -11.82 1.54 -6.87
CA LEU A 392 -11.53 2.25 -8.11
C LEU A 392 -11.81 3.74 -7.91
N PRO A 393 -10.82 4.62 -8.14
CA PRO A 393 -11.03 6.06 -8.03
C PRO A 393 -12.09 6.57 -9.02
N MET A 394 -13.05 7.34 -8.53
CA MET A 394 -14.06 8.00 -9.35
C MET A 394 -13.55 9.35 -9.90
N TRP A 395 -14.20 9.87 -10.93
CA TRP A 395 -13.87 11.16 -11.54
C TRP A 395 -14.70 12.26 -10.89
N LYS A 396 -14.04 13.33 -10.41
CA LYS A 396 -14.74 14.51 -9.88
C LYS A 396 -15.43 15.24 -11.05
N SER A 397 -16.76 15.25 -11.06
CA SER A 397 -17.60 15.83 -12.12
C SER A 397 -18.27 17.15 -11.70
N GLY A 398 -18.18 17.51 -10.42
CA GLY A 398 -18.67 18.77 -9.86
C GLY A 398 -17.99 19.06 -8.52
N GLU A 399 -18.46 20.09 -7.80
CA GLU A 399 -17.94 20.43 -6.47
C GLU A 399 -18.08 19.26 -5.49
N ASN A 400 -19.31 18.75 -5.36
CA ASN A 400 -19.69 17.61 -4.50
C ASN A 400 -20.31 16.46 -5.30
N SER A 401 -19.84 16.25 -6.53
CA SER A 401 -20.35 15.19 -7.40
C SER A 401 -19.22 14.44 -8.10
N TRP A 402 -19.30 13.10 -8.11
CA TRP A 402 -18.35 12.21 -8.76
C TRP A 402 -19.09 11.27 -9.70
N SER A 403 -18.37 10.81 -10.71
CA SER A 403 -18.90 9.87 -11.70
C SER A 403 -17.94 8.72 -11.96
N TYR A 404 -18.51 7.57 -12.31
CA TYR A 404 -17.79 6.41 -12.79
C TYR A 404 -18.64 5.69 -13.83
N ILE A 405 -18.04 5.21 -14.91
CA ILE A 405 -18.76 4.45 -15.94
C ILE A 405 -18.15 3.06 -16.02
N LEU A 406 -18.95 2.04 -15.72
CA LEU A 406 -18.55 0.64 -15.74
C LEU A 406 -18.99 -0.01 -17.06
N TYR A 407 -18.03 -0.52 -17.84
CA TYR A 407 -18.21 -1.18 -19.13
C TYR A 407 -18.18 -2.71 -19.05
N GLY A 408 -17.57 -3.28 -18.01
CA GLY A 408 -17.52 -4.72 -17.82
C GLY A 408 -16.36 -5.19 -16.93
N PRO A 409 -16.18 -6.52 -16.81
CA PRO A 409 -16.60 -7.55 -17.77
C PRO A 409 -17.97 -8.20 -17.43
N PHE A 410 -19.07 -7.65 -17.94
CA PHE A 410 -20.43 -8.15 -17.64
C PHE A 410 -20.75 -9.52 -18.27
N ASN A 411 -19.92 -10.02 -19.19
CA ASN A 411 -20.00 -11.38 -19.72
C ASN A 411 -19.48 -12.45 -18.75
N MET A 412 -18.77 -12.03 -17.69
CA MET A 412 -18.17 -12.93 -16.70
C MET A 412 -18.84 -12.81 -15.32
N ILE A 413 -19.69 -11.80 -15.13
CA ILE A 413 -20.23 -11.42 -13.82
C ILE A 413 -21.74 -11.24 -13.93
N GLY A 414 -22.48 -11.89 -13.02
CA GLY A 414 -23.92 -11.73 -12.88
C GLY A 414 -24.29 -10.50 -12.05
N ALA A 415 -25.28 -10.66 -11.16
CA ALA A 415 -25.57 -9.65 -10.16
C ALA A 415 -24.42 -9.56 -9.14
N PHE A 416 -24.11 -8.34 -8.68
CA PHE A 416 -23.08 -8.06 -7.70
C PHE A 416 -23.46 -6.85 -6.84
N SER A 417 -22.70 -6.56 -5.80
CA SER A 417 -22.89 -5.36 -4.97
C SER A 417 -21.78 -4.33 -5.17
N TYR A 418 -22.03 -3.08 -4.79
CA TYR A 418 -21.04 -2.02 -4.78
C TYR A 418 -21.17 -1.10 -3.56
N ARG A 419 -20.14 -0.30 -3.28
CA ARG A 419 -20.14 0.74 -2.24
C ARG A 419 -19.21 1.90 -2.60
N TYR A 420 -19.34 3.00 -1.85
CA TYR A 420 -18.50 4.18 -1.97
C TYR A 420 -17.65 4.36 -0.72
N CYS A 421 -16.42 4.86 -0.88
CA CYS A 421 -15.53 5.21 0.23
C CYS A 421 -14.60 6.36 -0.13
N ARG A 422 -13.94 6.94 0.88
CA ARG A 422 -12.93 8.00 0.70
C ARG A 422 -11.52 7.43 0.58
N ASN A 423 -10.69 7.97 -0.31
CA ASN A 423 -9.26 7.67 -0.49
C ASN A 423 -8.93 6.18 -0.64
N ASP A 424 -9.75 5.41 -1.36
CA ASP A 424 -9.64 3.95 -1.45
C ASP A 424 -9.68 3.20 -0.09
N ASN A 425 -10.10 3.86 1.00
CA ASN A 425 -10.17 3.29 2.35
C ASN A 425 -11.57 2.74 2.66
N CYS A 426 -12.06 1.89 1.77
CA CYS A 426 -13.28 1.12 1.99
C CYS A 426 -13.06 0.16 3.18
N ASN A 427 -14.13 -0.19 3.91
CA ASN A 427 -14.15 -0.80 5.25
C ASN A 427 -13.98 0.20 6.42
N ILE A 428 -13.37 1.36 6.24
CA ILE A 428 -13.11 2.32 7.33
C ILE A 428 -13.82 3.67 7.08
N ALA A 429 -13.73 4.19 5.86
CA ALA A 429 -14.31 5.47 5.45
C ALA A 429 -15.38 5.30 4.37
N ASP A 430 -16.23 4.29 4.53
CA ASP A 430 -17.35 3.99 3.63
C ASP A 430 -18.47 5.03 3.73
N ASP A 431 -19.38 5.00 2.76
CA ASP A 431 -20.76 5.44 3.01
C ASP A 431 -21.32 4.68 4.22
N SER A 432 -21.90 5.42 5.16
CA SER A 432 -22.45 4.90 6.41
C SER A 432 -23.45 3.76 6.26
N ASN A 433 -24.18 3.68 5.12
CA ASN A 433 -25.11 2.58 4.84
C ASN A 433 -24.42 1.26 4.46
N SER A 434 -23.12 1.30 4.14
CA SER A 434 -22.31 0.17 3.66
C SER A 434 -21.02 -0.02 4.46
N MET A 435 -21.05 0.40 5.72
CA MET A 435 -19.91 0.41 6.64
C MET A 435 -19.44 -1.00 7.03
N GLY A 436 -18.11 -1.19 7.03
CA GLY A 436 -17.46 -2.38 7.58
C GLY A 436 -17.21 -3.51 6.58
N LYS A 437 -16.49 -4.55 7.02
CA LYS A 437 -15.94 -5.60 6.14
C LYS A 437 -17.06 -6.49 5.57
N ASN A 438 -18.08 -6.73 6.38
CA ASN A 438 -19.19 -7.64 6.08
C ASN A 438 -20.42 -6.92 5.52
N ALA A 439 -20.30 -5.65 5.14
CA ALA A 439 -21.39 -4.90 4.53
C ALA A 439 -21.88 -5.56 3.24
N SER A 440 -23.19 -5.53 3.01
CA SER A 440 -23.81 -6.07 1.79
C SER A 440 -23.67 -5.12 0.58
N GLY A 441 -23.51 -3.82 0.83
CA GLY A 441 -23.47 -2.77 -0.20
C GLY A 441 -24.80 -2.59 -0.92
N TYR A 442 -24.77 -1.80 -1.99
CA TYR A 442 -25.88 -1.59 -2.92
C TYR A 442 -25.90 -2.70 -3.97
N SER A 443 -27.02 -3.40 -4.12
CA SER A 443 -27.15 -4.47 -5.12
C SER A 443 -27.35 -3.92 -6.53
N LEU A 444 -26.72 -4.55 -7.51
CA LEU A 444 -26.77 -4.19 -8.92
C LEU A 444 -26.93 -5.44 -9.80
N THR A 445 -27.72 -5.32 -10.86
CA THR A 445 -27.84 -6.33 -11.91
C THR A 445 -27.61 -5.66 -13.26
N PRO A 446 -26.53 -6.04 -13.99
CA PRO A 446 -26.26 -5.51 -15.32
C PRO A 446 -27.38 -5.81 -16.31
N GLY A 447 -27.75 -4.81 -17.11
CA GLY A 447 -28.72 -4.93 -18.19
C GLY A 447 -28.10 -4.89 -19.60
N LEU A 448 -28.91 -5.21 -20.61
CA LEU A 448 -28.53 -5.11 -22.03
C LEU A 448 -28.64 -3.68 -22.60
N THR A 449 -29.19 -2.75 -21.81
CA THR A 449 -29.36 -1.34 -22.17
C THR A 449 -28.62 -0.47 -21.17
N PRO A 450 -28.08 0.71 -21.57
CA PRO A 450 -27.35 1.56 -20.65
C PRO A 450 -28.15 1.90 -19.40
N GLN A 451 -27.51 1.82 -18.24
CA GLN A 451 -28.12 2.14 -16.94
C GLN A 451 -27.46 3.38 -16.36
N THR A 452 -28.25 4.21 -15.68
CA THR A 452 -27.74 5.34 -14.90
C THR A 452 -28.22 5.17 -13.47
N ILE A 453 -27.26 5.12 -12.55
CA ILE A 453 -27.44 5.04 -11.12
C ILE A 453 -27.10 6.41 -10.55
N ASN A 454 -28.06 7.02 -9.86
CA ASN A 454 -27.86 8.28 -9.16
C ASN A 454 -27.97 7.98 -7.66
N ASP A 455 -26.85 8.07 -6.97
CA ASP A 455 -26.75 7.81 -5.55
C ASP A 455 -26.40 9.10 -4.80
N ASP A 456 -26.81 9.19 -3.55
CA ASP A 456 -26.39 10.24 -2.63
C ASP A 456 -25.72 9.56 -1.42
N VAL A 457 -24.45 9.87 -1.18
CA VAL A 457 -23.83 9.58 0.11
C VAL A 457 -24.30 10.66 1.07
N LEU A 458 -25.18 10.29 2.01
CA LEU A 458 -25.73 11.24 2.97
C LEU A 458 -24.76 11.54 4.12
N LYS A 459 -23.95 10.55 4.50
CA LYS A 459 -22.95 10.65 5.56
C LYS A 459 -21.85 9.60 5.37
N TRP A 460 -20.61 10.01 5.62
CA TRP A 460 -19.47 9.10 5.70
C TRP A 460 -19.39 8.42 7.07
N ALA A 461 -19.05 7.13 7.07
CA ALA A 461 -18.78 6.35 8.26
C ALA A 461 -17.78 7.06 9.17
N LEU A 462 -18.14 7.15 10.45
CA LEU A 462 -17.29 7.73 11.49
C LEU A 462 -16.72 9.11 11.11
N TRP A 463 -17.46 9.95 10.37
CA TRP A 463 -17.04 11.29 9.99
C TRP A 463 -18.15 12.31 10.22
N GLN A 464 -17.84 13.35 10.97
CA GLN A 464 -18.74 14.45 11.24
C GLN A 464 -17.94 15.67 11.70
N PRO A 465 -17.51 16.54 10.79
CA PRO A 465 -16.62 17.65 11.15
C PRO A 465 -17.26 18.53 12.22
N ALA A 466 -16.41 19.08 13.08
CA ALA A 466 -16.83 19.97 14.14
C ALA A 466 -17.53 21.21 13.54
N THR A 467 -18.73 21.51 14.04
CA THR A 467 -19.49 22.70 13.63
C THR A 467 -19.15 23.93 14.46
N GLU A 468 -18.54 23.73 15.62
CA GLU A 468 -18.14 24.78 16.55
C GLU A 468 -16.65 24.62 16.89
N PRO A 469 -15.90 25.72 17.08
CA PRO A 469 -14.50 25.66 17.48
C PRO A 469 -14.33 24.99 18.85
N THR A 470 -13.27 24.22 19.01
CA THR A 470 -12.91 23.64 20.32
C THR A 470 -12.59 24.76 21.32
N THR A 471 -13.27 24.78 22.45
CA THR A 471 -12.99 25.75 23.52
C THR A 471 -11.73 25.34 24.28
N LEU A 472 -10.64 26.09 24.10
CA LEU A 472 -9.37 25.83 24.78
C LEU A 472 -9.17 26.80 25.94
N VAL A 473 -8.73 26.28 27.09
CA VAL A 473 -8.14 27.09 28.14
C VAL A 473 -6.73 27.45 27.69
N ALA A 474 -6.43 28.75 27.62
CA ALA A 474 -5.17 29.27 27.10
C ALA A 474 -4.18 29.59 28.26
N PRO A 475 -3.29 28.67 28.66
CA PRO A 475 -2.22 28.98 29.61
C PRO A 475 -1.11 29.79 28.93
N ALA A 476 -0.21 30.36 29.74
CA ALA A 476 1.05 30.90 29.24
C ALA A 476 1.97 29.75 28.78
N ILE A 477 2.36 29.75 27.51
CA ILE A 477 3.18 28.69 26.92
C ILE A 477 4.63 29.15 26.83
N ASN A 478 5.54 28.33 27.37
CA ASN A 478 6.97 28.55 27.31
C ASN A 478 7.49 28.08 25.96
N ASN A 479 8.01 29.01 25.16
CA ASN A 479 8.68 28.69 23.91
C ASN A 479 9.94 27.84 24.18
N ARG A 480 10.04 26.68 23.51
CA ARG A 480 11.11 25.69 23.65
C ARG A 480 12.10 25.70 22.48
N GLY A 481 11.89 26.57 21.49
CA GLY A 481 12.72 26.71 20.30
C GLY A 481 12.41 25.69 19.21
N ASN A 482 12.98 25.91 18.04
CA ASN A 482 12.76 25.13 16.82
C ASN A 482 13.24 23.66 16.90
N GLU A 483 14.13 23.36 17.85
CA GLU A 483 14.61 21.99 18.10
C GLU A 483 13.67 21.17 18.96
N PHE A 484 12.66 21.79 19.60
CA PHE A 484 11.65 21.05 20.32
C PHE A 484 10.78 20.25 19.35
N VAL A 485 10.70 18.94 19.57
CA VAL A 485 9.96 18.06 18.67
C VAL A 485 8.46 18.22 18.91
N THR A 486 7.75 18.53 17.84
CA THR A 486 6.29 18.54 17.76
C THR A 486 5.95 17.47 16.73
N GLY A 487 5.88 16.23 17.21
CA GLY A 487 5.89 15.05 16.36
C GLY A 487 4.52 14.41 16.21
N ILE A 488 4.34 13.67 15.11
CA ILE A 488 3.20 12.78 14.90
C ILE A 488 3.73 11.40 14.53
N GLU A 489 3.18 10.35 15.15
CA GLU A 489 3.46 8.96 14.80
C GLU A 489 2.26 8.34 14.08
N PHE A 490 2.53 7.76 12.92
CA PHE A 490 1.54 7.05 12.13
C PHE A 490 1.17 5.70 12.76
N ILE A 491 -0.11 5.33 12.64
CA ILE A 491 -0.56 3.96 12.94
C ILE A 491 0.19 2.94 12.10
N SER A 492 0.32 1.71 12.59
CA SER A 492 0.59 0.55 11.73
C SER A 492 -0.64 0.17 10.91
N GLY A 493 -0.43 -0.56 9.81
CA GLY A 493 -1.50 -1.01 8.92
C GLY A 493 -1.38 -0.34 7.56
N TYR A 494 -0.33 -0.71 6.83
CA TYR A 494 -0.13 -0.28 5.45
C TYR A 494 -1.27 -0.70 4.53
N SER A 495 -1.56 0.16 3.56
CA SER A 495 -2.44 -0.15 2.43
C SER A 495 -1.68 0.13 1.12
N PRO A 496 -1.87 -0.66 0.06
CA PRO A 496 -1.20 -0.40 -1.22
C PRO A 496 -1.45 0.98 -1.83
N SER A 497 -2.52 1.66 -1.43
CA SER A 497 -2.87 3.02 -1.86
C SER A 497 -2.26 4.12 -0.98
N ALA A 498 -1.73 3.79 0.20
CA ALA A 498 -1.17 4.75 1.15
C ALA A 498 -0.18 5.75 0.53
N PRO A 499 0.85 5.33 -0.25
CA PRO A 499 1.81 6.28 -0.80
C PRO A 499 1.18 7.33 -1.74
N LEU A 500 -0.03 7.09 -2.24
CA LEU A 500 -0.74 8.02 -3.13
C LEU A 500 -1.47 9.12 -2.36
N PHE A 501 -2.12 8.78 -1.25
CA PHE A 501 -3.00 9.70 -0.51
C PHE A 501 -2.33 10.35 0.71
N ILE A 502 -1.09 9.99 1.00
CA ILE A 502 -0.36 10.47 2.18
C ILE A 502 -0.10 11.99 2.21
N ASP A 503 -0.13 12.67 1.05
CA ASP A 503 0.10 14.11 0.98
C ASP A 503 -0.92 14.90 1.79
N GLY A 504 -2.19 14.44 1.83
CA GLY A 504 -3.23 15.05 2.66
C GLY A 504 -2.95 14.87 4.16
N ALA A 505 -2.32 13.77 4.56
CA ALA A 505 -1.89 13.57 5.95
C ALA A 505 -0.76 14.53 6.31
N TYR A 506 0.27 14.65 5.46
CA TYR A 506 1.36 15.59 5.70
C TYR A 506 0.91 17.05 5.73
N GLN A 507 -0.06 17.43 4.89
CA GLN A 507 -0.66 18.76 4.99
C GLN A 507 -1.32 18.97 6.36
N ASN A 508 -2.07 17.98 6.88
CA ASN A 508 -2.66 18.10 8.23
C ASN A 508 -1.60 18.21 9.33
N LEU A 509 -0.45 17.54 9.18
CA LEU A 509 0.69 17.69 10.09
C LEU A 509 1.23 19.13 10.08
N LEU A 510 1.40 19.72 8.88
CA LEU A 510 1.85 21.10 8.74
C LEU A 510 0.83 22.08 9.32
N ASP A 511 -0.47 21.84 9.11
CA ASP A 511 -1.54 22.70 9.61
C ASP A 511 -1.49 22.82 11.14
N ILE A 512 -1.24 21.71 11.85
CA ILE A 512 -1.04 21.70 13.31
C ILE A 512 0.38 22.09 13.76
N SER A 513 1.22 22.57 12.84
CA SER A 513 2.62 22.93 13.07
C SER A 513 3.49 21.81 13.65
N ALA A 514 3.20 20.56 13.30
CA ALA A 514 4.12 19.45 13.55
C ALA A 514 5.37 19.59 12.68
N ASN A 515 6.54 19.30 13.25
CA ASN A 515 7.83 19.39 12.56
C ASN A 515 8.45 18.02 12.24
N THR A 516 7.91 16.94 12.82
CA THR A 516 8.47 15.60 12.74
C THR A 516 7.37 14.57 12.51
N VAL A 517 7.64 13.56 11.67
CA VAL A 517 6.78 12.40 11.48
C VAL A 517 7.56 11.10 11.74
N LEU A 518 6.96 10.20 12.53
CA LEU A 518 7.43 8.83 12.72
C LEU A 518 6.67 7.93 11.74
N ILE A 519 7.40 7.27 10.84
CA ILE A 519 6.84 6.39 9.81
C ILE A 519 7.20 4.93 10.17
N PRO A 520 6.20 4.03 10.30
CA PRO A 520 6.46 2.63 10.57
C PRO A 520 7.10 1.94 9.37
N VAL A 521 8.11 1.13 9.67
CA VAL A 521 8.62 0.07 8.80
C VAL A 521 7.99 -1.22 9.33
N GLU A 522 7.39 -2.04 8.48
CA GLU A 522 6.62 -3.21 8.95
C GLU A 522 7.14 -4.50 8.30
N TRP A 523 7.40 -5.51 9.12
CA TRP A 523 7.66 -6.91 8.72
C TRP A 523 6.68 -7.82 9.46
N THR A 524 6.26 -8.91 8.82
CA THR A 524 5.36 -9.91 9.42
C THR A 524 6.13 -11.14 9.89
N LEU A 525 5.97 -11.49 11.18
CA LEU A 525 6.31 -12.79 11.72
C LEU A 525 5.20 -13.79 11.35
N GLU A 526 5.44 -14.54 10.28
CA GLU A 526 4.47 -15.45 9.68
C GLU A 526 4.41 -16.82 10.37
N SER A 527 5.51 -17.28 10.96
CA SER A 527 5.59 -18.60 11.59
C SER A 527 6.78 -18.70 12.55
N PHE A 528 6.66 -19.54 13.57
CA PHE A 528 7.72 -20.01 14.48
C PHE A 528 8.24 -21.41 14.14
N ASN A 529 7.54 -22.16 13.29
CA ASN A 529 7.99 -23.49 12.87
C ASN A 529 7.73 -23.78 11.38
N PRO A 530 8.75 -23.65 10.51
CA PRO A 530 9.99 -22.91 10.73
C PRO A 530 9.76 -21.41 10.96
N ILE A 531 10.78 -20.69 11.43
CA ILE A 531 10.73 -19.24 11.54
C ILE A 531 10.66 -18.61 10.16
N VAL A 532 9.66 -17.76 9.96
CA VAL A 532 9.52 -16.91 8.77
C VAL A 532 9.22 -15.50 9.24
N PHE A 533 10.16 -14.59 9.05
CA PHE A 533 10.03 -13.19 9.43
C PHE A 533 10.55 -12.31 8.30
N SER A 534 9.64 -11.69 7.56
CA SER A 534 9.99 -10.91 6.36
C SER A 534 8.86 -9.95 5.96
N GLN A 535 9.09 -9.15 4.91
CA GLN A 535 8.03 -8.33 4.32
C GLN A 535 7.05 -9.17 3.52
N LYS A 536 5.76 -8.92 3.72
CA LYS A 536 4.70 -9.54 2.94
C LYS A 536 4.11 -8.56 1.91
N PRO A 537 4.35 -8.74 0.61
CA PRO A 537 3.86 -7.83 -0.42
C PRO A 537 2.34 -7.66 -0.41
N GLY A 538 1.89 -6.42 -0.57
CA GLY A 538 0.48 -6.05 -0.52
C GLY A 538 -0.10 -5.92 0.90
N ILE A 539 0.64 -6.31 1.94
CA ILE A 539 0.28 -6.13 3.35
C ILE A 539 1.26 -5.18 4.04
N ASN A 540 2.56 -5.37 3.83
CA ASN A 540 3.60 -4.47 4.32
C ASN A 540 4.07 -3.53 3.20
N PRO A 541 4.59 -2.32 3.55
CA PRO A 541 5.18 -1.43 2.56
C PRO A 541 6.48 -2.03 2.03
N LEU A 542 6.62 -2.07 0.70
CA LEU A 542 7.90 -2.42 0.09
C LEU A 542 8.91 -1.29 0.29
N TRP A 543 10.20 -1.57 0.11
CA TRP A 543 11.27 -0.54 0.19
C TRP A 543 10.93 0.74 -0.58
N LYS A 544 10.39 0.58 -1.80
CA LYS A 544 10.02 1.70 -2.67
C LYS A 544 8.79 2.48 -2.21
N ASP A 545 7.86 1.81 -1.53
CA ASP A 545 6.72 2.50 -0.93
C ASP A 545 7.22 3.41 0.21
N LEU A 546 8.11 2.91 1.06
CA LEU A 546 8.73 3.70 2.13
C LEU A 546 9.57 4.85 1.59
N VAL A 547 10.42 4.62 0.57
CA VAL A 547 11.20 5.68 -0.08
C VAL A 547 10.27 6.80 -0.58
N LEU A 548 9.17 6.47 -1.25
CA LEU A 548 8.22 7.47 -1.75
C LEU A 548 7.55 8.25 -0.60
N MET A 549 7.10 7.57 0.45
CA MET A 549 6.49 8.20 1.62
C MET A 549 7.47 9.15 2.32
N ILE A 550 8.72 8.71 2.56
CA ILE A 550 9.77 9.51 3.19
C ILE A 550 10.12 10.73 2.33
N GLN A 551 10.28 10.56 1.01
CA GLN A 551 10.57 11.67 0.10
C GLN A 551 9.46 12.72 0.13
N LYS A 552 8.19 12.31 0.11
CA LYS A 552 7.05 13.23 0.21
C LYS A 552 7.06 14.05 1.50
N ALA A 553 7.33 13.41 2.65
CA ALA A 553 7.48 14.11 3.92
C ALA A 553 8.63 15.14 3.89
N GLN A 554 9.81 14.71 3.44
CA GLN A 554 11.01 15.57 3.38
C GLN A 554 10.83 16.76 2.42
N MET A 555 10.17 16.56 1.28
CA MET A 555 9.85 17.63 0.33
C MET A 555 8.92 18.70 0.93
N GLN A 556 8.07 18.32 1.87
CA GLN A 556 7.23 19.25 2.63
C GLN A 556 7.94 19.89 3.83
N GLY A 557 9.21 19.55 4.07
CA GLY A 557 10.03 20.09 5.15
C GLY A 557 9.87 19.41 6.50
N LEU A 558 9.16 18.27 6.56
CA LEU A 558 9.05 17.47 7.78
C LEU A 558 10.36 16.71 8.04
N LYS A 559 10.79 16.67 9.30
CA LYS A 559 11.81 15.73 9.76
C LYS A 559 11.18 14.33 9.82
N VAL A 560 11.94 13.30 9.45
CA VAL A 560 11.43 11.91 9.39
C VAL A 560 12.21 11.04 10.35
N TRP A 561 11.48 10.27 11.15
CA TRP A 561 11.99 9.20 12.01
C TRP A 561 11.38 7.87 11.55
N LEU A 562 12.14 6.78 11.60
CA LEU A 562 11.63 5.44 11.25
C LEU A 562 11.46 4.57 12.50
N THR A 563 10.32 3.88 12.60
CA THR A 563 9.99 2.96 13.69
C THR A 563 9.83 1.54 13.15
N PRO A 564 10.72 0.57 13.45
CA PRO A 564 10.46 -0.81 13.11
C PRO A 564 9.32 -1.37 13.97
N VAL A 565 8.26 -1.84 13.31
CA VAL A 565 7.08 -2.50 13.87
C VAL A 565 7.04 -3.95 13.42
N VAL A 566 6.80 -4.87 14.36
CA VAL A 566 6.61 -6.30 14.07
C VAL A 566 5.13 -6.60 14.04
N GLU A 567 4.63 -7.14 12.92
CA GLU A 567 3.30 -7.71 12.84
C GLU A 567 3.37 -9.22 13.09
N VAL A 568 2.36 -9.79 13.73
CA VAL A 568 2.31 -11.25 13.98
C VAL A 568 1.08 -11.84 13.34
N SER A 569 1.28 -12.87 12.52
CA SER A 569 0.18 -13.55 11.82
C SER A 569 -0.58 -14.53 12.72
N ASP A 570 -1.83 -14.85 12.37
CA ASP A 570 -2.64 -15.86 13.06
C ASP A 570 -1.93 -17.22 13.21
N LEU A 571 -1.12 -17.62 12.23
CA LEU A 571 -0.38 -18.87 12.28
C LEU A 571 0.74 -18.81 13.34
N ALA A 572 1.54 -17.75 13.34
CA ALA A 572 2.58 -17.56 14.34
C ALA A 572 1.97 -17.46 15.75
N MET A 573 0.85 -16.75 15.89
CA MET A 573 0.09 -16.68 17.14
C MET A 573 -0.35 -18.07 17.62
N LYS A 574 -0.95 -18.87 16.74
CA LYS A 574 -1.36 -20.24 17.05
C LYS A 574 -0.17 -21.13 17.44
N GLN A 575 0.91 -21.10 16.67
CA GLN A 575 2.14 -21.84 16.96
C GLN A 575 2.76 -21.43 18.29
N TRP A 576 2.64 -20.15 18.66
CA TRP A 576 3.08 -19.68 19.96
C TRP A 576 2.29 -20.33 21.09
N LEU A 577 0.95 -20.27 21.01
CA LEU A 577 0.03 -20.81 22.01
C LEU A 577 0.07 -22.35 22.13
N ASP A 578 0.27 -23.04 21.01
CA ASP A 578 0.37 -24.51 20.95
C ASP A 578 1.78 -25.02 21.34
N ASP A 579 2.71 -24.14 21.72
CA ASP A 579 4.14 -24.41 21.91
C ASP A 579 4.81 -25.13 20.73
N ASN A 580 4.36 -24.84 19.52
CA ASN A 580 4.87 -25.41 18.28
C ASN A 580 5.92 -24.49 17.64
N LYS A 581 7.14 -24.54 18.18
CA LYS A 581 8.28 -23.74 17.71
C LYS A 581 9.38 -24.65 17.17
N GLN A 582 10.13 -24.19 16.17
CA GLN A 582 11.26 -24.95 15.65
C GLN A 582 12.38 -25.14 16.70
N ASP A 583 13.24 -26.13 16.49
CA ASP A 583 14.48 -26.25 17.25
C ASP A 583 15.35 -25.00 17.08
N ALA A 584 15.95 -24.53 18.19
CA ALA A 584 16.74 -23.29 18.23
C ALA A 584 16.00 -22.04 17.71
N TRP A 585 14.66 -22.00 17.82
CA TRP A 585 13.85 -20.87 17.36
C TRP A 585 14.35 -19.52 17.89
N GLN A 586 14.80 -19.43 19.14
CA GLN A 586 15.29 -18.16 19.71
C GLN A 586 16.47 -17.61 18.91
N THR A 587 17.50 -18.43 18.69
CA THR A 587 18.71 -18.02 17.95
C THR A 587 18.39 -17.62 16.51
N ILE A 588 17.46 -18.33 15.87
CA ILE A 588 17.06 -18.02 14.50
C ILE A 588 16.22 -16.74 14.47
N PHE A 589 15.27 -16.57 15.39
CA PHE A 589 14.48 -15.34 15.53
C PHE A 589 15.38 -14.13 15.76
N GLN A 590 16.35 -14.23 16.69
CA GLN A 590 17.29 -13.15 17.00
C GLN A 590 18.09 -12.72 15.76
N LYS A 591 18.54 -13.67 14.94
CA LYS A 591 19.22 -13.38 13.67
C LYS A 591 18.32 -12.62 12.69
N GLU A 592 17.11 -13.14 12.44
CA GLU A 592 16.17 -12.50 11.51
C GLU A 592 15.70 -11.12 12.03
N PHE A 593 15.58 -10.98 13.35
CA PHE A 593 15.26 -9.71 14.01
C PHE A 593 16.38 -8.68 13.82
N LEU A 594 17.65 -9.06 13.99
CA LEU A 594 18.77 -8.16 13.65
C LEU A 594 18.74 -7.77 12.17
N ASP A 595 18.53 -8.71 11.25
CA ASP A 595 18.45 -8.42 9.81
C ASP A 595 17.34 -7.40 9.50
N TYR A 596 16.21 -7.45 10.22
CA TYR A 596 15.15 -6.46 10.16
C TYR A 596 15.56 -5.07 10.69
N LEU A 597 16.25 -5.02 11.83
CA LEU A 597 16.76 -3.76 12.38
C LEU A 597 17.78 -3.10 11.43
N LEU A 598 18.66 -3.90 10.82
CA LEU A 598 19.62 -3.43 9.82
C LEU A 598 18.93 -2.96 8.55
N TYR A 599 17.88 -3.64 8.10
CA TYR A 599 17.04 -3.17 6.99
C TYR A 599 16.51 -1.75 7.25
N THR A 600 16.01 -1.51 8.47
CA THR A 600 15.50 -0.19 8.87
C THR A 600 16.60 0.87 8.97
N ALA A 601 17.76 0.51 9.55
CA ALA A 601 18.92 1.39 9.70
C ALA A 601 19.52 1.78 8.35
N ASP A 602 19.64 0.84 7.42
CA ASP A 602 20.16 1.08 6.08
C ASP A 602 19.19 1.93 5.24
N LEU A 603 17.88 1.73 5.38
CA LEU A 603 16.87 2.61 4.76
C LEU A 603 16.97 4.02 5.33
N ALA A 604 17.11 4.15 6.65
CA ALA A 604 17.28 5.41 7.34
C ALA A 604 18.53 6.16 6.86
N ALA A 605 19.65 5.46 6.70
CA ALA A 605 20.89 6.00 6.16
C ALA A 605 20.74 6.41 4.69
N TYR A 606 20.14 5.55 3.87
CA TYR A 606 19.90 5.79 2.44
C TYR A 606 19.06 7.05 2.19
N MET A 607 18.01 7.23 3.00
CA MET A 607 17.10 8.38 2.90
C MET A 607 17.54 9.60 3.73
N ASN A 608 18.68 9.52 4.41
CA ASN A 608 19.19 10.56 5.30
C ASN A 608 18.12 11.06 6.31
N VAL A 609 17.43 10.12 6.96
CA VAL A 609 16.43 10.44 8.00
C VAL A 609 17.12 10.82 9.30
N GLU A 610 16.40 11.49 10.21
CA GLU A 610 17.02 12.04 11.42
C GLU A 610 17.26 10.97 12.49
N LYS A 611 16.29 10.07 12.68
CA LYS A 611 16.33 9.07 13.76
C LYS A 611 15.73 7.73 13.35
N VAL A 612 16.21 6.68 14.00
CA VAL A 612 15.57 5.35 14.07
C VAL A 612 15.14 5.13 15.51
N VAL A 613 13.91 4.70 15.73
CA VAL A 613 13.27 4.60 17.04
C VAL A 613 12.83 3.16 17.27
N LEU A 614 13.62 2.40 18.03
CA LEU A 614 13.47 0.96 18.22
C LEU A 614 12.45 0.64 19.31
N SER A 615 11.36 -0.05 18.97
CA SER A 615 10.35 -0.47 19.94
C SER A 615 10.82 -1.62 20.82
N THR A 616 10.64 -1.52 22.14
CA THR A 616 10.84 -2.63 23.09
C THR A 616 9.65 -3.58 23.16
N ASP A 617 8.62 -3.33 22.37
CA ASP A 617 7.37 -4.07 22.38
C ASP A 617 6.92 -4.46 20.96
N ILE A 618 6.17 -5.55 20.85
CA ILE A 618 5.41 -5.93 19.66
C ILE A 618 3.95 -5.55 19.88
N LEU A 619 3.39 -4.79 18.94
CA LEU A 619 1.98 -4.38 18.98
C LEU A 619 1.04 -5.61 18.97
N ASN A 620 -0.13 -5.49 19.62
CA ASN A 620 -1.25 -6.44 19.56
C ASN A 620 -1.10 -7.80 20.27
N LEU A 621 -0.16 -7.99 21.19
CA LEU A 621 0.04 -9.28 21.85
C LEU A 621 -0.26 -9.29 23.36
N SER A 622 -0.92 -8.26 23.91
CA SER A 622 -1.27 -8.18 25.33
C SER A 622 -2.27 -9.24 25.80
N THR A 623 -2.86 -10.03 24.89
CA THR A 623 -3.74 -11.18 25.18
C THR A 623 -3.00 -12.53 25.28
N PHE A 624 -1.69 -12.58 25.04
CA PHE A 624 -0.90 -13.82 25.15
C PHE A 624 -0.44 -14.03 26.60
N SER A 625 -0.83 -15.15 27.21
CA SER A 625 -0.44 -15.47 28.60
C SER A 625 1.07 -15.53 28.83
N ASP A 626 1.85 -15.87 27.79
CA ASP A 626 3.32 -15.96 27.82
C ASP A 626 4.01 -14.83 27.02
N TYR A 627 3.29 -13.74 26.72
CA TYR A 627 3.87 -12.56 26.05
C TYR A 627 5.12 -11.98 26.72
N PRO A 628 5.19 -11.89 28.07
CA PRO A 628 6.33 -11.26 28.74
C PRO A 628 7.68 -11.90 28.38
N SER A 629 7.71 -13.20 28.09
CA SER A 629 8.95 -13.90 27.71
C SER A 629 9.44 -13.51 26.30
N LEU A 630 8.53 -13.31 25.35
CA LEU A 630 8.90 -12.85 24.00
C LEU A 630 9.37 -11.39 24.05
N LYS A 631 8.69 -10.55 24.81
CA LYS A 631 9.11 -9.17 25.06
C LYS A 631 10.50 -9.11 25.69
N GLU A 632 10.74 -9.89 26.75
CA GLU A 632 12.05 -9.93 27.40
C GLU A 632 13.16 -10.38 26.44
N LEU A 633 12.90 -11.37 25.58
CA LEU A 633 13.83 -11.79 24.54
C LEU A 633 14.18 -10.64 23.59
N ILE A 634 13.18 -9.88 23.13
CA ILE A 634 13.36 -8.74 22.22
C ILE A 634 14.14 -7.63 22.88
N VAL A 635 13.80 -7.27 24.12
CA VAL A 635 14.51 -6.23 24.87
C VAL A 635 15.98 -6.60 25.04
N ASN A 636 16.26 -7.83 25.46
CA ASN A 636 17.64 -8.29 25.64
C ASN A 636 18.40 -8.30 24.31
N GLN A 637 17.75 -8.74 23.23
CA GLN A 637 18.34 -8.73 21.89
C GLN A 637 18.63 -7.31 21.39
N LEU A 638 17.71 -6.36 21.58
CA LEU A 638 17.91 -4.96 21.21
C LEU A 638 19.10 -4.34 21.93
N VAL A 639 19.31 -4.64 23.21
CA VAL A 639 20.48 -4.16 23.96
C VAL A 639 21.79 -4.62 23.31
N GLU A 640 21.83 -5.85 22.80
CA GLU A 640 22.98 -6.41 22.08
C GLU A 640 23.14 -5.84 20.67
N ASP A 641 22.03 -5.56 19.98
CA ASP A 641 22.01 -5.17 18.56
C ASP A 641 22.19 -3.67 18.33
N VAL A 642 21.83 -2.80 19.29
CA VAL A 642 21.97 -1.34 19.16
C VAL A 642 23.38 -0.90 18.69
N PRO A 643 24.49 -1.43 19.23
CA PRO A 643 25.83 -1.12 18.73
C PRO A 643 26.06 -1.49 17.26
N VAL A 644 25.42 -2.55 16.75
CA VAL A 644 25.50 -2.96 15.34
C VAL A 644 24.64 -2.04 14.47
N VAL A 645 23.42 -1.72 14.91
CA VAL A 645 22.54 -0.74 14.25
C VAL A 645 23.24 0.61 14.08
N LYS A 646 23.97 1.08 15.09
CA LYS A 646 24.74 2.34 15.03
C LYS A 646 25.94 2.32 14.08
N GLN A 647 26.37 1.15 13.60
CA GLN A 647 27.38 1.07 12.53
C GLN A 647 26.77 1.29 11.14
N HIS A 648 25.50 0.96 10.99
CA HIS A 648 24.74 1.13 9.75
C HIS A 648 24.10 2.52 9.66
N PHE A 649 23.71 3.10 10.80
CA PHE A 649 23.07 4.41 10.87
C PHE A 649 23.74 5.30 11.92
N LEU A 650 24.37 6.38 11.46
CA LEU A 650 25.20 7.25 12.30
C LEU A 650 24.44 8.42 12.94
N ASN A 651 23.17 8.65 12.58
CA ASN A 651 22.34 9.68 13.20
C ASN A 651 21.73 9.13 14.51
N GLY A 652 20.54 9.59 14.93
CA GLY A 652 20.01 9.26 16.25
C GLY A 652 19.37 7.86 16.33
N VAL A 653 19.89 6.97 17.18
CA VAL A 653 19.23 5.69 17.52
C VAL A 653 18.56 5.80 18.88
N PHE A 654 17.24 5.67 18.89
CA PHE A 654 16.38 5.89 20.05
C PHE A 654 15.66 4.60 20.43
N VAL A 655 15.16 4.54 21.66
CA VAL A 655 14.32 3.43 22.14
C VAL A 655 12.93 3.95 22.48
N TYR A 656 11.92 3.21 22.04
CA TYR A 656 10.50 3.44 22.32
C TYR A 656 10.00 2.40 23.30
N SER A 657 9.34 2.83 24.37
CA SER A 657 8.77 1.94 25.38
C SER A 657 7.55 2.57 26.06
N ASN A 658 6.68 1.74 26.63
CA ASN A 658 5.55 2.19 27.42
C ASN A 658 6.00 2.65 28.80
N LEU A 659 5.28 3.60 29.40
CA LEU A 659 5.57 4.07 30.75
C LEU A 659 5.59 2.92 31.79
N LEU A 660 4.76 1.90 31.60
CA LEU A 660 4.67 0.75 32.49
C LEU A 660 5.92 -0.15 32.44
N ASP A 661 6.69 -0.07 31.35
CA ASP A 661 7.87 -0.90 31.09
C ASP A 661 9.18 -0.11 31.24
N ILE A 662 9.16 0.95 32.04
CA ILE A 662 10.31 1.86 32.21
C ILE A 662 11.60 1.15 32.68
N GLU A 663 11.49 -0.02 33.30
CA GLU A 663 12.65 -0.83 33.69
C GLU A 663 13.41 -1.39 32.48
N ASP A 664 12.73 -1.66 31.35
CA ASP A 664 13.38 -2.12 30.13
C ASP A 664 14.30 -1.05 29.54
N ILE A 665 13.90 0.22 29.61
CA ILE A 665 14.72 1.35 29.18
C ILE A 665 16.05 1.42 29.93
N LYS A 666 16.06 1.10 31.23
CA LYS A 666 17.28 1.15 32.05
C LYS A 666 18.35 0.16 31.56
N LYS A 667 17.97 -0.90 30.84
CA LYS A 667 18.90 -1.89 30.27
C LYS A 667 19.77 -1.29 29.15
N PHE A 668 19.30 -0.26 28.44
CA PHE A 668 20.05 0.38 27.36
C PHE A 668 21.09 1.38 27.87
N GLY A 669 20.80 2.10 28.97
CA GLY A 669 21.72 3.04 29.59
C GLY A 669 22.23 4.12 28.62
N ASN A 670 23.51 4.08 28.28
CA ASN A 670 24.16 5.07 27.41
C ASN A 670 24.38 4.60 25.96
N SER A 671 23.97 3.37 25.60
CA SER A 671 24.17 2.83 24.25
C SER A 671 23.34 3.56 23.18
N VAL A 672 22.19 4.09 23.59
CA VAL A 672 21.25 4.84 22.73
C VAL A 672 21.41 6.35 22.86
N ASP A 673 20.82 7.08 21.92
CA ASP A 673 20.89 8.53 21.82
C ASP A 673 19.69 9.23 22.47
N GLY A 674 18.64 8.48 22.83
CA GLY A 674 17.56 8.93 23.71
C GLY A 674 16.34 8.02 23.68
N TYR A 675 15.25 8.54 24.26
CA TYR A 675 14.07 7.73 24.61
C TYR A 675 12.77 8.40 24.17
N VAL A 676 11.86 7.61 23.62
CA VAL A 676 10.46 7.97 23.38
C VAL A 676 9.60 7.16 24.33
N ILE A 677 8.81 7.83 25.18
CA ILE A 677 8.01 7.16 26.20
C ILE A 677 6.52 7.34 25.91
N LYS A 678 5.81 6.24 25.68
CA LYS A 678 4.37 6.24 25.42
C LYS A 678 3.58 6.39 26.72
N PHE A 679 2.55 7.23 26.67
CA PHE A 679 1.54 7.43 27.71
C PHE A 679 0.16 7.04 27.19
N ASP A 680 -0.34 5.91 27.67
CA ASP A 680 -1.60 5.27 27.30
C ASP A 680 -2.31 4.54 28.47
N GLY A 681 -1.70 4.56 29.66
CA GLY A 681 -2.15 3.79 30.84
C GLY A 681 -2.97 4.59 31.86
N ASN A 682 -3.39 3.91 32.94
CA ASN A 682 -4.23 4.51 33.98
C ASN A 682 -3.57 5.70 34.70
N LEU A 683 -4.19 6.88 34.63
CA LEU A 683 -3.74 8.08 35.35
C LEU A 683 -4.02 8.06 36.86
N ASN A 684 -4.84 7.11 37.32
CA ASN A 684 -5.26 6.91 38.72
C ASN A 684 -5.94 8.14 39.33
N VAL A 685 -6.67 8.90 38.53
CA VAL A 685 -7.43 10.07 38.99
C VAL A 685 -8.86 9.69 39.36
N GLN A 686 -9.42 10.39 40.36
CA GLN A 686 -10.82 10.23 40.80
C GLN A 686 -11.76 11.28 40.18
N SER A 687 -11.19 12.38 39.66
CA SER A 687 -11.91 13.47 39.00
C SER A 687 -11.47 13.53 37.53
N GLN A 688 -12.42 13.64 36.61
CA GLN A 688 -12.19 13.81 35.18
C GLN A 688 -12.16 15.31 34.83
N ASP A 689 -11.20 16.04 35.39
CA ASP A 689 -10.95 17.43 35.04
C ASP A 689 -9.49 17.65 34.64
N ILE A 690 -9.27 18.68 33.83
CA ILE A 690 -7.96 18.98 33.22
C ILE A 690 -6.87 19.21 34.29
N GLU A 691 -7.20 19.82 35.44
CA GLU A 691 -6.24 20.11 36.50
C GLU A 691 -5.79 18.80 37.18
N ALA A 692 -6.74 17.92 37.49
CA ALA A 692 -6.45 16.60 38.04
C ALA A 692 -5.59 15.74 37.10
N PHE A 693 -5.92 15.70 35.80
CA PHE A 693 -5.10 15.00 34.80
C PHE A 693 -3.70 15.62 34.68
N SER A 694 -3.58 16.95 34.65
CA SER A 694 -2.29 17.63 34.51
C SER A 694 -1.38 17.33 35.71
N LEU A 695 -1.93 17.32 36.93
CA LEU A 695 -1.19 16.94 38.13
C LEU A 695 -0.73 15.48 38.06
N ALA A 696 -1.59 14.56 37.60
CA ALA A 696 -1.23 13.16 37.45
C ALA A 696 -0.09 12.94 36.43
N PHE A 697 -0.14 13.61 35.27
CA PHE A 697 0.96 13.59 34.31
C PHE A 697 2.25 14.15 34.91
N LYS A 698 2.17 15.29 35.61
CA LYS A 698 3.33 15.90 36.25
C LYS A 698 3.95 14.99 37.31
N GLU A 699 3.14 14.32 38.12
CA GLU A 699 3.61 13.33 39.09
C GLU A 699 4.35 12.18 38.38
N LYS A 700 3.83 11.64 37.29
CA LYS A 700 4.52 10.60 36.50
C LYS A 700 5.82 11.11 35.88
N PHE A 701 5.84 12.34 35.38
CA PHE A 701 7.08 12.96 34.88
C PHE A 701 8.14 13.06 35.98
N ASP A 702 7.76 13.49 37.18
CA ASP A 702 8.71 13.71 38.27
C ASP A 702 9.17 12.41 38.94
N THR A 703 8.28 11.43 39.08
CA THR A 703 8.54 10.20 39.84
C THR A 703 9.04 9.04 39.00
N VAL A 704 8.65 8.98 37.72
CA VAL A 704 8.98 7.85 36.82
C VAL A 704 10.00 8.27 35.76
N LEU A 705 9.73 9.36 35.02
CA LEU A 705 10.58 9.74 33.89
C LEU A 705 11.82 10.55 34.25
N TYR A 706 11.72 11.47 35.21
CA TYR A 706 12.84 12.31 35.61
C TYR A 706 14.05 11.48 36.09
N PRO A 707 13.89 10.39 36.88
CA PRO A 707 14.98 9.47 37.18
C PRO A 707 15.66 8.88 35.93
N VAL A 708 14.91 8.55 34.88
CA VAL A 708 15.47 8.05 33.61
C VAL A 708 16.29 9.13 32.93
N SER A 709 15.76 10.35 32.83
CA SER A 709 16.47 11.49 32.25
C SER A 709 17.76 11.81 33.02
N GLN A 710 17.71 11.84 34.36
CA GLN A 710 18.88 12.11 35.21
C GLN A 710 19.94 11.01 35.13
N ASN A 711 19.54 9.74 35.13
CA ASN A 711 20.50 8.62 35.16
C ASN A 711 21.18 8.37 33.81
N THR A 712 20.51 8.72 32.70
CA THR A 712 21.03 8.46 31.34
C THR A 712 21.62 9.71 30.69
N GLU A 713 21.27 10.91 31.17
CA GLU A 713 21.63 12.19 30.55
C GLU A 713 21.25 12.27 29.06
N LYS A 714 20.24 11.49 28.63
CA LYS A 714 19.75 11.47 27.25
C LYS A 714 18.46 12.27 27.10
N PRO A 715 18.18 12.81 25.90
CA PRO A 715 16.91 13.44 25.61
C PRO A 715 15.75 12.44 25.74
N VAL A 716 14.67 12.91 26.37
CA VAL A 716 13.41 12.17 26.57
C VAL A 716 12.29 12.90 25.84
N PHE A 717 11.57 12.14 25.02
CA PHE A 717 10.38 12.55 24.28
C PHE A 717 9.17 11.84 24.86
N VAL A 718 8.05 12.57 24.97
CA VAL A 718 6.79 12.01 25.46
C VAL A 718 5.90 11.73 24.25
N SER A 719 5.50 10.47 24.08
CA SER A 719 4.44 10.07 23.16
C SER A 719 3.11 10.00 23.93
N ILE A 720 2.06 10.61 23.38
CA ILE A 720 0.70 10.55 23.92
C ILE A 720 -0.17 9.69 23.01
N ASP A 721 -0.83 8.70 23.59
CA ASP A 721 -1.70 7.75 22.88
C ASP A 721 -2.97 7.47 23.68
N TYR A 722 -3.80 8.50 23.88
CA TYR A 722 -5.12 8.34 24.50
C TYR A 722 -6.22 8.32 23.43
N PRO A 723 -7.02 7.23 23.36
CA PRO A 723 -8.15 7.12 22.45
C PRO A 723 -9.26 8.12 22.78
N SER A 724 -10.04 8.53 21.77
CA SER A 724 -11.28 9.28 21.97
C SER A 724 -12.44 8.37 22.33
N ALA A 725 -12.29 7.58 23.39
CA ALA A 725 -13.25 6.61 23.88
C ALA A 725 -13.45 6.76 25.38
N THR A 726 -14.68 6.49 25.86
CA THR A 726 -14.99 6.53 27.30
C THR A 726 -14.11 5.53 28.06
N GLY A 727 -13.46 5.99 29.13
CA GLY A 727 -12.57 5.18 29.96
C GLY A 727 -11.09 5.21 29.54
N ALA A 728 -10.74 5.93 28.46
CA ALA A 728 -9.37 6.07 27.99
C ALA A 728 -8.38 6.50 29.09
N GLU A 729 -8.79 7.37 30.02
CA GLU A 729 -7.96 7.84 31.14
C GLU A 729 -7.58 6.74 32.15
N THR A 730 -8.28 5.60 32.09
CA THR A 730 -8.00 4.41 32.89
C THR A 730 -7.08 3.41 32.20
N GLY A 731 -6.63 3.71 30.97
CA GLY A 731 -5.88 2.80 30.11
C GLY A 731 -6.70 1.59 29.65
N CYS A 732 -8.03 1.71 29.68
CA CYS A 732 -8.94 0.61 29.40
C CYS A 732 -10.20 1.12 28.72
N VAL A 733 -10.44 0.69 27.48
CA VAL A 733 -11.70 0.94 26.77
C VAL A 733 -12.55 -0.31 26.84
N ALA A 734 -13.69 -0.21 27.53
CA ALA A 734 -14.57 -1.34 27.76
C ALA A 734 -15.27 -1.78 26.47
N TYR A 735 -15.24 -3.09 26.18
CA TYR A 735 -16.00 -3.74 25.12
C TYR A 735 -16.57 -5.07 25.62
N GLY A 736 -17.88 -5.11 25.90
CA GLY A 736 -18.48 -6.26 26.58
C GLY A 736 -17.91 -6.42 27.99
N GLU A 737 -17.35 -7.59 28.30
CA GLU A 737 -16.63 -7.86 29.56
C GLU A 737 -15.12 -7.64 29.44
N ASP A 738 -14.62 -7.35 28.23
CA ASP A 738 -13.20 -7.21 27.92
C ASP A 738 -12.73 -5.75 27.97
N CYS A 739 -11.41 -5.60 28.15
CA CYS A 739 -10.69 -4.35 28.10
C CYS A 739 -9.85 -4.31 26.81
N ILE A 740 -10.13 -3.38 25.92
CA ILE A 740 -9.38 -3.21 24.67
C ILE A 740 -8.30 -2.16 24.88
N ASP A 741 -7.08 -2.52 24.51
CA ASP A 741 -5.92 -1.65 24.46
C ASP A 741 -6.02 -0.60 23.33
N GLY A 742 -5.39 0.57 23.55
CA GLY A 742 -5.36 1.69 22.59
C GLY A 742 -4.87 1.32 21.19
N ASP A 743 -3.80 0.52 21.10
CA ASP A 743 -3.21 0.15 19.81
C ASP A 743 -4.13 -0.77 19.01
N LEU A 744 -4.81 -1.69 19.70
CA LEU A 744 -5.77 -2.59 19.07
C LEU A 744 -6.99 -1.81 18.54
N LEU A 745 -7.49 -0.82 19.30
CA LEU A 745 -8.61 0.03 18.88
C LEU A 745 -8.34 0.70 17.53
N ASN A 746 -7.11 1.16 17.30
CA ASN A 746 -6.71 1.84 16.07
C ASN A 746 -6.82 0.94 14.82
N GLN A 747 -6.80 -0.38 14.99
CA GLN A 747 -6.83 -1.37 13.91
C GLN A 747 -8.19 -2.05 13.73
N LEU A 748 -9.15 -1.83 14.64
CA LEU A 748 -10.48 -2.43 14.53
C LEU A 748 -11.24 -1.93 13.30
N ALA A 749 -12.04 -2.81 12.71
CA ALA A 749 -12.95 -2.44 11.62
C ALA A 749 -14.00 -1.42 12.07
N SER A 750 -14.50 -0.60 11.15
CA SER A 750 -15.40 0.52 11.46
C SER A 750 -16.74 0.08 12.08
N ASP A 751 -17.25 -1.10 11.72
CA ASP A 751 -18.44 -1.70 12.30
C ASP A 751 -18.24 -2.03 13.78
N VAL A 752 -17.09 -2.59 14.15
CA VAL A 752 -16.73 -2.83 15.56
C VAL A 752 -16.51 -1.50 16.28
N GLN A 753 -15.76 -0.57 15.70
CA GLN A 753 -15.51 0.76 16.28
C GLN A 753 -16.81 1.54 16.53
N SER A 754 -17.81 1.40 15.67
CA SER A 754 -19.09 2.10 15.80
C SER A 754 -19.91 1.66 17.02
N SER A 755 -19.59 0.51 17.62
CA SER A 755 -20.26 0.01 18.83
C SER A 755 -19.67 0.53 20.13
N LEU A 756 -18.51 1.21 20.07
CA LEU A 756 -17.82 1.76 21.23
C LEU A 756 -18.34 3.17 21.58
N SER A 757 -18.28 3.52 22.86
CA SER A 757 -18.63 4.86 23.33
C SER A 757 -17.52 5.85 23.01
N ILE A 758 -17.77 6.77 22.06
CA ILE A 758 -16.82 7.80 21.63
C ILE A 758 -16.91 9.00 22.59
N ASP A 759 -15.75 9.43 23.11
CA ASP A 759 -15.61 10.61 23.95
C ASP A 759 -14.44 11.49 23.45
N MET A 760 -14.74 12.38 22.50
CA MET A 760 -13.74 13.29 21.94
C MET A 760 -13.34 14.41 22.92
N GLN A 761 -14.21 14.78 23.86
CA GLN A 761 -13.89 15.81 24.85
C GLN A 761 -12.88 15.29 25.86
N LEU A 762 -13.02 14.03 26.29
CA LEU A 762 -12.02 13.37 27.13
C LEU A 762 -10.64 13.37 26.45
N GLN A 763 -10.56 13.08 25.15
CA GLN A 763 -9.30 13.16 24.41
C GLN A 763 -8.73 14.59 24.41
N VAL A 764 -9.55 15.62 24.19
CA VAL A 764 -9.14 17.03 24.30
C VAL A 764 -8.56 17.32 25.68
N ASP A 765 -9.25 16.91 26.74
CA ASP A 765 -8.88 17.19 28.12
C ASP A 765 -7.54 16.51 28.49
N LEU A 766 -7.34 15.26 28.06
CA LEU A 766 -6.09 14.50 28.29
C LEU A 766 -4.91 15.12 27.53
N TYR A 767 -5.10 15.51 26.27
CA TYR A 767 -4.07 16.19 25.47
C TYR A 767 -3.71 17.56 26.06
N GLN A 768 -4.70 18.35 26.44
CA GLN A 768 -4.51 19.66 27.08
C GLN A 768 -3.77 19.52 28.40
N ALA A 769 -4.13 18.53 29.23
CA ALA A 769 -3.51 18.25 30.51
C ALA A 769 -2.03 17.83 30.37
N LEU A 770 -1.72 16.91 29.45
CA LEU A 770 -0.35 16.47 29.20
C LEU A 770 0.53 17.62 28.72
N LEU A 771 0.05 18.42 27.76
CA LEU A 771 0.80 19.57 27.23
C LEU A 771 1.03 20.65 28.30
N SER A 772 0.07 20.85 29.20
CA SER A 772 0.22 21.74 30.36
C SER A 772 1.34 21.23 31.30
N ALA A 773 1.36 19.94 31.62
CA ALA A 773 2.41 19.34 32.42
C ALA A 773 3.80 19.39 31.73
N VAL A 774 3.86 19.20 30.41
CA VAL A 774 5.11 19.33 29.63
C VAL A 774 5.62 20.77 29.64
N ASN A 775 4.72 21.75 29.56
CA ASN A 775 5.06 23.17 29.58
C ASN A 775 5.74 23.62 30.88
N GLU A 776 5.43 22.95 32.00
CA GLU A 776 6.07 23.13 33.30
C GLU A 776 7.36 22.30 33.47
N THR A 777 7.72 21.49 32.47
CA THR A 777 8.81 20.51 32.53
C THR A 777 9.87 20.78 31.47
N ASN A 778 10.98 21.41 31.87
CA ASN A 778 12.01 21.92 30.95
C ASN A 778 12.99 20.88 30.39
N TRP A 779 13.02 19.66 30.93
CA TRP A 779 13.93 18.58 30.49
C TRP A 779 13.30 17.61 29.48
N ILE A 780 11.99 17.72 29.21
CA ILE A 780 11.33 17.00 28.11
C ILE A 780 11.67 17.69 26.79
N HIS A 781 12.11 16.95 25.78
CA HIS A 781 12.65 17.52 24.52
C HIS A 781 11.64 17.57 23.37
N GLY A 782 10.47 16.96 23.55
CA GLY A 782 9.38 17.03 22.60
C GLY A 782 8.17 16.21 22.98
N VAL A 783 7.10 16.41 22.23
CA VAL A 783 5.83 15.70 22.37
C VAL A 783 5.46 15.10 21.02
N ILE A 784 5.03 13.84 21.02
CA ILE A 784 4.62 13.08 19.84
C ILE A 784 3.17 12.65 20.07
N SER A 785 2.24 12.97 19.16
CA SER A 785 0.90 12.34 19.18
C SER A 785 0.95 11.05 18.38
N SER A 786 0.65 9.94 19.04
CA SER A 786 0.70 8.60 18.46
C SER A 786 -0.66 8.14 17.96
N GLY A 787 -0.64 7.11 17.11
CA GLY A 787 -1.84 6.53 16.55
C GLY A 787 -2.49 7.38 15.45
N PHE A 788 -1.74 8.20 14.72
CA PHE A 788 -2.28 9.05 13.66
C PHE A 788 -2.66 8.26 12.40
N ASN A 789 -3.95 8.30 12.03
CA ASN A 789 -4.45 7.68 10.80
C ASN A 789 -4.08 8.53 9.57
N TYR A 790 -3.02 8.12 8.89
CA TYR A 790 -2.53 8.81 7.69
C TYR A 790 -3.35 8.48 6.43
N HIS A 791 -4.26 7.52 6.49
CA HIS A 791 -5.10 7.15 5.35
C HIS A 791 -6.27 8.13 5.15
N VAL A 792 -6.98 8.47 6.23
CA VAL A 792 -8.21 9.30 6.17
C VAL A 792 -8.54 9.92 7.53
N ALA A 793 -9.19 11.09 7.53
CA ALA A 793 -9.68 11.75 8.75
C ALA A 793 -10.97 11.11 9.27
N LEU A 794 -11.04 10.85 10.59
CA LEU A 794 -12.11 10.08 11.24
C LEU A 794 -12.43 10.60 12.65
N HIS A 795 -13.68 10.48 13.05
CA HIS A 795 -14.25 10.64 14.39
C HIS A 795 -14.53 9.27 15.00
N ASN A 796 -13.52 8.40 14.97
CA ASN A 796 -13.59 7.05 15.50
C ASN A 796 -13.14 7.01 16.98
N PRO A 797 -13.30 5.89 17.72
CA PRO A 797 -12.87 5.79 19.11
C PRO A 797 -11.35 5.64 19.28
N GLY A 798 -10.57 5.53 18.20
CA GLY A 798 -9.10 5.37 18.27
C GLY A 798 -8.35 6.63 18.72
N SER A 799 -7.03 6.53 18.82
CA SER A 799 -6.14 7.59 19.30
C SER A 799 -5.85 8.69 18.29
N SER A 800 -6.06 8.43 17.00
CA SER A 800 -5.80 9.45 15.98
C SER A 800 -6.55 10.75 16.29
N VAL A 801 -5.82 11.85 16.32
CA VAL A 801 -6.37 13.21 16.43
C VAL A 801 -6.89 13.74 15.09
N ARG A 802 -6.61 13.06 13.97
CA ARG A 802 -6.86 13.58 12.62
C ARG A 802 -8.36 13.74 12.35
N GLY A 803 -8.79 15.00 12.25
CA GLY A 803 -10.19 15.36 12.09
C GLY A 803 -10.96 15.53 13.40
N LYS A 804 -10.34 15.30 14.56
CA LYS A 804 -10.98 15.42 15.88
C LYS A 804 -10.62 16.74 16.57
N PRO A 805 -11.44 17.19 17.55
CA PRO A 805 -11.14 18.36 18.38
C PRO A 805 -9.75 18.37 19.05
N ALA A 806 -9.16 17.20 19.35
CA ALA A 806 -7.81 17.11 19.89
C ALA A 806 -6.73 17.65 18.94
N ALA A 807 -6.97 17.68 17.62
CA ALA A 807 -6.06 18.35 16.69
C ALA A 807 -6.02 19.87 16.89
N ASP A 808 -7.12 20.50 17.33
CA ASP A 808 -7.14 21.94 17.65
C ASP A 808 -6.27 22.25 18.87
N VAL A 809 -6.20 21.30 19.83
CA VAL A 809 -5.26 21.39 20.96
C VAL A 809 -3.82 21.41 20.41
N LEU A 810 -3.44 20.46 19.55
CA LEU A 810 -2.10 20.43 18.97
C LEU A 810 -1.80 21.68 18.15
N TRP A 811 -2.73 22.10 17.30
CA TRP A 811 -2.67 23.33 16.52
C TRP A 811 -2.41 24.58 17.38
N TYR A 812 -3.01 24.64 18.58
CA TYR A 812 -2.76 25.73 19.52
C TYR A 812 -1.38 25.61 20.19
N TRP A 813 -1.00 24.43 20.63
CA TRP A 813 0.20 24.24 21.46
C TRP A 813 1.50 24.15 20.67
N TYR A 814 1.55 23.34 19.61
CA TYR A 814 2.76 23.04 18.85
C TYR A 814 3.48 24.29 18.31
N PRO A 815 2.81 25.25 17.63
CA PRO A 815 3.52 26.39 17.09
C PRO A 815 4.12 27.30 18.17
N ARG A 816 3.54 27.31 19.38
CA ARG A 816 4.04 28.09 20.53
C ARG A 816 5.19 27.37 21.23
N LEU A 817 5.11 26.05 21.36
CA LEU A 817 6.18 25.22 21.92
C LEU A 817 7.41 25.23 21.02
N ASN A 818 7.26 25.02 19.71
CA ASN A 818 8.39 25.02 18.77
C ASN A 818 8.84 26.44 18.36
N GLY A 819 8.11 27.47 18.82
CA GLY A 819 8.48 28.87 18.64
C GLY A 819 8.25 29.45 17.24
N SER A 820 7.44 28.78 16.41
CA SER A 820 6.99 29.35 15.13
C SER A 820 5.99 30.50 15.30
N ILE A 821 5.28 30.55 16.43
CA ILE A 821 4.38 31.65 16.82
C ILE A 821 4.66 32.03 18.30
N GLN A 822 4.58 33.32 18.62
CA GLN A 822 4.72 33.85 20.00
C GLN A 822 3.38 34.10 20.66
#